data_AF-D7G8R3-F1
#
_entry.id   AF-D7G8R3-F1
#
_cell.length_a   1.000
_cell.length_b   1.000
_cell.length_c   1.000
_cell.angle_alpha   90.00
_cell.angle_beta   90.00
_cell.angle_gamma   90.00
#
_symmetry.space_group_name_H-M   'P 1'
#
loop_
_entity.id
_entity.type
_entity.pdbx_description
1 polymer ?
#
loop_
_entity_poly.entity_id
_entity_poly.type
_entity_poly.pdbx_seq_one_letter_code
_entity_poly.pdbx_strand_id
1 'polypeptide(L)'
;MWRTHLHAPLFLAVLLPSRVLSMCSNSCSRRGDCNPFGRCDCWAGWGGADCSERMCATGIAWSDRATATDTAHGVVECSNRGECDRAVGRCKCMTGFSGSACERSSCPRGCSGHGHCRSLSDYAQDYRGDDSIQYLYDDVWDSDKLHTCVCDTGYHGFDCALRSCPTGDDPLTTGQVNEIQLVVCEATAGSFVLYYEGYPTTDILYDASEADIESALSAIPDIQGVNVEFSIPLSGACSSTAINVIQVEFLGNFGPLRPMWSFNALTAGSVTTLTIVADGSSIYDSDAIGYTSVKGTKENEDCSNRGICDTQEGICECFTSNDDIFASSDGYNGPGTRGDCGYQVTTTAGCPGEIACSGHGTCDESDFTCNCNDGWTAGDCSLRACPYGWSWFSYPSAEDKAHDKRTECSDGGFCNGETGACECADLFHGAACEYMICPGGTTDACHGHGRQFHNNQSVRAVLNKLNIWLRTTLNRSSLATTALFLCMSDRCMTMAELATFAEDNGDATDYTYGEDPNEGSTWDAHRIFGCYCDDGYSGYDCSERVCPVGDDPGSWGQEPEVQTMTCQATNGTFTLTFRQAETEPIPRNASSEDLKETLEALATIDVVSVAFETGDTVCQDDGSEVASVTFVTQHGDVPLLMVDASLLVDDSNGGAPGSGNVTVVEGVQGTTEEETCSNRGLCDRHTGECSCFPGWSSSNGAGEIGDRSDCGYRVPMTTHLRGSKSRGESTVAKSVLPQGESTNKYSDLSVIAAQSKLEALARQKEMLVAAQQH
;
A
#
# COMPACT_ATOMS: atom_id res chain seq x y z
N MET A 1 -41.15 92.40 8.12
CA MET A 1 -41.17 92.70 9.57
C MET A 1 -41.18 91.37 10.33
N TRP A 2 -40.17 91.15 11.19
CA TRP A 2 -40.17 90.33 12.41
C TRP A 2 -40.53 88.82 12.27
N ARG A 3 -39.53 87.92 12.31
CA ARG A 3 -38.95 87.18 13.47
C ARG A 3 -39.75 85.93 13.90
N THR A 4 -39.17 84.78 13.54
CA THR A 4 -38.94 83.55 14.34
C THR A 4 -40.06 82.90 15.16
N HIS A 5 -40.35 81.64 14.86
CA HIS A 5 -40.36 80.54 15.85
C HIS A 5 -39.92 79.22 15.20
N LEU A 6 -38.83 78.64 15.71
CA LEU A 6 -38.36 77.29 15.42
C LEU A 6 -39.31 76.27 16.07
N HIS A 7 -39.67 75.21 15.34
CA HIS A 7 -40.09 73.91 15.89
C HIS A 7 -39.17 72.84 15.32
N ALA A 8 -38.48 72.13 16.20
CA ALA A 8 -37.59 71.01 15.88
C ALA A 8 -38.41 69.73 15.66
N PRO A 9 -38.16 68.93 14.60
CA PRO A 9 -38.72 67.59 14.50
C PRO A 9 -37.84 66.59 15.26
N LEU A 10 -38.53 65.74 16.02
CA LEU A 10 -38.02 64.63 16.80
C LEU A 10 -37.37 63.58 15.87
N PHE A 11 -36.04 63.42 15.91
CA PHE A 11 -35.36 62.28 15.27
C PHE A 11 -35.44 61.07 16.19
N LEU A 12 -36.26 60.09 15.83
CA LEU A 12 -36.31 58.78 16.46
C LEU A 12 -35.07 58.00 15.99
N ALA A 13 -34.06 57.87 16.85
CA ALA A 13 -32.89 57.03 16.59
C ALA A 13 -33.29 55.55 16.73
N VAL A 14 -33.42 54.86 15.60
CA VAL A 14 -33.51 53.40 15.56
C VAL A 14 -32.14 52.85 15.96
N LEU A 15 -32.03 52.38 17.20
CA LEU A 15 -30.91 51.56 17.66
C LEU A 15 -30.97 50.22 16.90
N LEU A 16 -30.19 50.10 15.83
CA LEU A 16 -29.84 48.79 15.30
C LEU A 16 -29.09 48.04 16.42
N PRO A 17 -29.50 46.83 16.80
CA PRO A 17 -28.76 46.06 17.79
C PRO A 17 -27.35 45.83 17.24
N SER A 18 -26.35 46.27 17.98
CA SER A 18 -24.95 45.93 17.73
C SER A 18 -24.86 44.42 17.71
N ARG A 19 -24.72 43.82 16.52
CA ARG A 19 -24.30 42.42 16.41
C ARG A 19 -22.92 42.36 17.07
N VAL A 20 -22.82 41.68 18.21
CA VAL A 20 -21.54 41.18 18.69
C VAL A 20 -21.09 40.23 17.58
N LEU A 21 -20.17 40.66 16.70
CA LEU A 21 -19.49 39.70 15.86
C LEU A 21 -18.79 38.75 16.84
N SER A 22 -19.13 37.46 16.83
CA SER A 22 -18.20 36.45 17.33
C SER A 22 -16.89 36.72 16.60
N MET A 23 -15.87 37.16 17.33
CA MET A 23 -14.55 37.36 16.74
C MET A 23 -13.95 35.97 16.64
N CYS A 24 -14.18 35.29 15.51
CA CYS A 24 -13.44 34.08 15.22
C CYS A 24 -11.94 34.38 15.17
N SER A 25 -11.16 33.42 15.64
CA SER A 25 -9.70 33.45 15.59
C SER A 25 -9.23 33.80 14.19
N ASN A 26 -8.33 34.79 14.09
CA ASN A 26 -7.78 35.31 12.84
C ASN A 26 -8.81 35.69 11.76
N SER A 27 -10.09 35.92 12.13
CA SER A 27 -11.18 36.11 11.16
C SER A 27 -11.27 34.98 10.12
N CYS A 28 -11.08 33.73 10.57
CA CYS A 28 -11.07 32.53 9.74
C CYS A 28 -10.14 32.63 8.53
N SER A 29 -9.03 33.37 8.69
CA SER A 29 -8.06 33.67 7.64
C SER A 29 -8.67 34.22 6.35
N ARG A 30 -9.91 34.75 6.41
CA ARG A 30 -10.77 35.15 5.28
C ARG A 30 -11.06 34.01 4.29
N ARG A 31 -11.10 32.77 4.77
CA ARG A 31 -11.22 31.52 4.01
C ARG A 31 -12.24 30.55 4.62
N GLY A 32 -13.09 31.07 5.49
CA GLY A 32 -14.17 30.35 6.12
C GLY A 32 -15.17 31.32 6.69
N ASP A 33 -16.34 30.79 7.04
CA ASP A 33 -17.41 31.53 7.66
C ASP A 33 -17.36 31.36 9.19
N CYS A 34 -17.46 32.47 9.92
CA CYS A 34 -17.44 32.45 11.37
C CYS A 34 -18.82 32.06 11.90
N ASN A 35 -18.91 30.90 12.54
CA ASN A 35 -20.16 30.41 13.08
C ASN A 35 -20.49 31.08 14.45
N PRO A 36 -21.72 30.90 14.97
CA PRO A 36 -22.15 31.51 16.23
C PRO A 36 -21.31 31.12 17.46
N PHE A 37 -20.59 30.00 17.39
CA PHE A 37 -19.74 29.48 18.46
C PHE A 37 -18.32 30.08 18.43
N GLY A 38 -18.00 30.91 17.43
CA GLY A 38 -16.65 31.45 17.27
C GLY A 38 -15.67 30.48 16.63
N ARG A 39 -16.18 29.40 16.00
CA ARG A 39 -15.44 28.45 15.17
C ARG A 39 -15.54 28.85 13.71
N CYS A 40 -14.51 28.48 12.95
CA CYS A 40 -14.45 28.71 11.52
C CYS A 40 -14.92 27.50 10.73
N ASP A 41 -15.99 27.68 9.95
CA ASP A 41 -16.44 26.70 8.98
C ASP A 41 -15.68 26.95 7.67
N CYS A 42 -14.64 26.16 7.41
CA CYS A 42 -13.72 26.41 6.31
C CYS A 42 -14.35 26.16 4.95
N TRP A 43 -14.01 27.01 3.97
CA TRP A 43 -14.39 26.78 2.59
C TRP A 43 -13.61 25.60 2.01
N ALA A 44 -14.15 24.99 0.94
CA ALA A 44 -13.54 23.85 0.28
C ALA A 44 -12.04 24.07 -0.03
N GLY A 45 -11.22 23.07 0.31
CA GLY A 45 -9.75 23.10 0.15
C GLY A 45 -8.99 23.83 1.27
N TRP A 46 -9.67 24.26 2.34
CA TRP A 46 -9.07 24.85 3.53
C TRP A 46 -9.48 24.08 4.79
N GLY A 47 -8.58 24.03 5.76
CA GLY A 47 -8.73 23.34 7.03
C GLY A 47 -7.95 24.03 8.16
N GLY A 48 -7.87 23.35 9.30
CA GLY A 48 -7.35 23.92 10.54
C GLY A 48 -8.38 24.82 11.23
N ALA A 49 -8.17 25.09 12.53
CA ALA A 49 -9.15 25.76 13.39
C ALA A 49 -9.49 27.21 12.97
N ASP A 50 -8.63 27.86 12.16
CA ASP A 50 -8.85 29.20 11.61
C ASP A 50 -8.80 29.26 10.08
N CYS A 51 -8.92 28.12 9.39
CA CYS A 51 -8.87 28.01 7.93
C CYS A 51 -7.59 28.54 7.28
N SER A 52 -6.47 28.52 8.00
CA SER A 52 -5.15 28.90 7.47
C SER A 52 -4.43 27.77 6.74
N GLU A 53 -4.83 26.51 6.96
CA GLU A 53 -4.21 25.34 6.37
C GLU A 53 -4.92 24.91 5.09
N ARG A 54 -4.16 24.34 4.16
CA ARG A 54 -4.69 23.71 2.96
C ARG A 54 -4.96 22.23 3.22
N MET A 55 -6.07 21.76 2.67
CA MET A 55 -6.35 20.33 2.57
C MET A 55 -5.63 19.76 1.36
N CYS A 56 -4.97 18.62 1.50
CA CYS A 56 -4.39 17.92 0.36
C CYS A 56 -5.42 17.00 -0.30
N ALA A 57 -5.07 16.52 -1.49
CA ALA A 57 -5.90 15.54 -2.19
C ALA A 57 -5.95 14.23 -1.40
N THR A 58 -7.09 13.56 -1.48
CA THR A 58 -7.30 12.23 -0.91
C THR A 58 -7.37 11.20 -2.03
N GLY A 59 -7.03 9.96 -1.70
CA GLY A 59 -7.13 8.82 -2.58
C GLY A 59 -7.22 7.54 -1.78
N ILE A 60 -7.56 6.43 -2.44
CA ILE A 60 -7.54 5.09 -1.84
C ILE A 60 -6.16 4.85 -1.22
N ALA A 61 -6.11 4.36 0.02
CA ALA A 61 -4.87 4.11 0.73
C ALA A 61 -4.05 2.99 0.06
N TRP A 62 -2.73 3.15 0.01
CA TRP A 62 -1.84 2.02 -0.28
C TRP A 62 -1.86 1.01 0.86
N SER A 63 -1.88 1.51 2.09
CA SER A 63 -1.94 0.70 3.29
C SER A 63 -2.74 1.39 4.36
N ASP A 64 -3.54 0.64 5.09
CA ASP A 64 -4.32 1.06 6.25
C ASP A 64 -4.65 -0.15 7.14
N ARG A 65 -5.28 0.12 8.28
CA ARG A 65 -5.83 -0.96 9.12
C ARG A 65 -7.16 -1.41 8.53
N ALA A 66 -7.45 -2.70 8.65
CA ALA A 66 -8.71 -3.26 8.19
C ALA A 66 -9.90 -2.59 8.92
N THR A 67 -10.95 -2.24 8.17
CA THR A 67 -12.21 -1.72 8.72
C THR A 67 -13.28 -2.80 8.87
N ALA A 68 -13.05 -3.97 8.28
CA ALA A 68 -13.76 -5.22 8.49
C ALA A 68 -12.87 -6.38 8.00
N THR A 69 -13.24 -7.63 8.26
CA THR A 69 -12.53 -8.79 7.68
C THR A 69 -12.44 -8.66 6.16
N ASP A 70 -11.21 -8.75 5.64
CA ASP A 70 -10.81 -8.60 4.25
C ASP A 70 -11.27 -7.28 3.60
N THR A 71 -11.47 -6.23 4.40
CA THR A 71 -11.87 -4.89 3.93
C THR A 71 -10.86 -3.85 4.42
N ALA A 72 -10.16 -3.23 3.48
CA ALA A 72 -9.12 -2.22 3.69
C ALA A 72 -9.17 -1.18 2.54
N HIS A 73 -8.14 -0.35 2.40
CA HIS A 73 -7.98 0.67 1.34
C HIS A 73 -9.02 1.80 1.38
N GLY A 74 -9.26 2.35 2.57
CA GLY A 74 -10.07 3.55 2.76
C GLY A 74 -9.51 4.78 2.02
N VAL A 75 -10.37 5.77 1.76
CA VAL A 75 -9.95 7.04 1.14
C VAL A 75 -9.28 7.93 2.21
N VAL A 76 -8.00 8.22 2.02
CA VAL A 76 -7.16 8.95 2.99
C VAL A 76 -6.36 10.06 2.31
N GLU A 77 -5.91 11.04 3.08
CA GLU A 77 -5.05 12.12 2.59
C GLU A 77 -3.72 11.56 2.09
N CYS A 78 -3.32 11.99 0.88
CA CYS A 78 -2.10 11.53 0.24
C CYS A 78 -1.95 10.00 0.15
N SER A 79 -3.06 9.25 0.09
CA SER A 79 -3.10 7.79 -0.07
C SER A 79 -2.21 7.02 0.92
N ASN A 80 -1.91 7.59 2.09
CA ASN A 80 -0.91 7.08 3.04
C ASN A 80 0.46 6.81 2.39
N ARG A 81 0.87 7.64 1.42
CA ARG A 81 2.14 7.52 0.70
C ARG A 81 2.79 8.86 0.34
N GLY A 82 2.50 9.87 1.14
CA GLY A 82 3.11 11.18 1.04
C GLY A 82 2.72 12.09 2.19
N GLU A 83 3.53 13.12 2.37
CA GLU A 83 3.32 14.16 3.38
C GLU A 83 2.47 15.29 2.78
N CYS A 84 1.46 15.78 3.52
CA CYS A 84 0.66 16.91 3.06
C CYS A 84 1.35 18.24 3.38
N ASP A 85 1.78 18.99 2.36
CA ASP A 85 2.22 20.38 2.57
C ASP A 85 0.99 21.28 2.79
N ARG A 86 0.70 21.55 4.07
CA ARG A 86 -0.44 22.38 4.52
C ARG A 86 -0.36 23.84 4.04
N ALA A 87 0.79 24.34 3.61
CA ALA A 87 0.90 25.71 3.10
C ALA A 87 0.36 25.84 1.66
N VAL A 88 0.56 24.80 0.84
CA VAL A 88 0.16 24.80 -0.58
C VAL A 88 -0.99 23.85 -0.92
N GLY A 89 -1.27 22.84 -0.10
CA GLY A 89 -2.32 21.84 -0.34
C GLY A 89 -1.93 20.79 -1.37
N ARG A 90 -0.67 20.37 -1.36
CA ARG A 90 -0.15 19.37 -2.29
C ARG A 90 0.54 18.26 -1.52
N CYS A 91 0.28 17.02 -1.91
CA CYS A 91 1.01 15.88 -1.39
C CYS A 91 2.44 15.87 -1.95
N LYS A 92 3.40 15.76 -1.05
CA LYS A 92 4.79 15.45 -1.35
C LYS A 92 4.94 13.93 -1.28
N CYS A 93 4.89 13.31 -2.45
CA CYS A 93 4.94 11.85 -2.54
C CYS A 93 6.29 11.29 -2.15
N MET A 94 6.25 10.14 -1.51
CA MET A 94 7.41 9.30 -1.30
C MET A 94 8.01 8.89 -2.66
N THR A 95 9.34 8.71 -2.73
CA THR A 95 10.02 8.26 -3.95
C THR A 95 9.38 6.99 -4.50
N GLY A 96 9.21 6.94 -5.81
CA GLY A 96 8.51 5.85 -6.48
C GLY A 96 6.99 6.04 -6.56
N PHE A 97 6.39 7.00 -5.86
CA PHE A 97 4.94 7.28 -5.93
C PHE A 97 4.65 8.62 -6.60
N SER A 98 3.51 8.71 -7.28
CA SER A 98 3.07 9.92 -7.99
C SER A 98 1.55 10.06 -7.98
N GLY A 99 1.06 11.15 -8.57
CA GLY A 99 -0.35 11.53 -8.51
C GLY A 99 -0.58 12.75 -7.62
N SER A 100 -1.80 13.23 -7.57
CA SER A 100 -2.14 14.42 -6.77
C SER A 100 -2.24 14.12 -5.28
N ALA A 101 -2.57 12.88 -4.96
CA ALA A 101 -2.68 12.26 -3.66
C ALA A 101 -1.66 11.11 -3.48
N CYS A 102 -0.61 11.01 -4.31
CA CYS A 102 0.35 9.89 -4.26
C CYS A 102 -0.32 8.52 -4.46
N GLU A 103 -1.42 8.52 -5.21
CA GLU A 103 -2.35 7.42 -5.36
C GLU A 103 -1.86 6.30 -6.29
N ARG A 104 -0.81 6.55 -7.08
CA ARG A 104 -0.26 5.60 -8.06
C ARG A 104 1.26 5.44 -7.95
N SER A 105 1.76 4.27 -8.32
CA SER A 105 3.20 4.06 -8.47
C SER A 105 3.69 4.85 -9.69
N SER A 106 4.95 5.28 -9.63
CA SER A 106 5.64 5.90 -10.75
C SER A 106 6.26 4.80 -11.58
N CYS A 107 6.13 4.90 -12.90
CA CYS A 107 6.89 4.02 -13.77
C CYS A 107 8.40 4.23 -13.57
N PRO A 108 9.14 3.16 -13.31
CA PRO A 108 10.55 3.29 -12.98
C PRO A 108 11.32 3.94 -14.13
N ARG A 109 12.17 4.92 -13.79
CA ARG A 109 12.97 5.72 -14.73
C ARG A 109 12.22 6.28 -15.97
N GLY A 110 10.90 6.42 -15.89
CA GLY A 110 10.08 6.82 -17.04
C GLY A 110 10.18 5.85 -18.23
N CYS A 111 10.26 4.55 -17.94
CA CYS A 111 10.42 3.47 -18.93
C CYS A 111 11.66 3.63 -19.81
N SER A 112 12.70 4.28 -19.28
CA SER A 112 13.99 4.51 -19.92
C SER A 112 13.92 5.16 -21.32
N GLY A 113 12.76 5.74 -21.68
CA GLY A 113 12.50 6.27 -23.02
C GLY A 113 12.21 5.21 -24.11
N HIS A 114 12.01 3.95 -23.72
CA HIS A 114 11.80 2.79 -24.61
C HIS A 114 10.53 2.01 -24.25
N GLY A 115 9.51 2.72 -23.77
CA GLY A 115 8.24 2.13 -23.45
C GLY A 115 7.21 3.15 -22.99
N HIS A 116 6.02 2.63 -22.70
CA HIS A 116 4.87 3.40 -22.27
C HIS A 116 4.50 3.07 -20.83
N CYS A 117 4.39 4.12 -20.01
CA CYS A 117 3.92 4.00 -18.64
C CYS A 117 2.40 3.81 -18.61
N ARG A 118 1.92 2.66 -18.15
CA ARG A 118 0.50 2.29 -18.14
C ARG A 118 0.09 1.73 -16.78
N SER A 119 -1.16 1.95 -16.37
CA SER A 119 -1.75 1.22 -15.24
C SER A 119 -2.01 -0.25 -15.64
N LEU A 120 -2.24 -1.12 -14.66
CA LEU A 120 -2.67 -2.50 -14.95
C LEU A 120 -4.00 -2.54 -15.70
N SER A 121 -4.93 -1.63 -15.39
CA SER A 121 -6.20 -1.52 -16.11
C SER A 121 -5.99 -1.14 -17.59
N ASP A 122 -5.22 -0.08 -17.85
CA ASP A 122 -4.90 0.34 -19.22
C ASP A 122 -4.16 -0.77 -19.99
N TYR A 123 -3.22 -1.45 -19.32
CA TYR A 123 -2.50 -2.58 -19.88
C TYR A 123 -3.44 -3.73 -20.23
N ALA A 124 -4.37 -4.11 -19.35
CA ALA A 124 -5.36 -5.15 -19.60
C ALA A 124 -6.35 -4.82 -20.74
N GLN A 125 -6.61 -3.53 -20.98
CA GLN A 125 -7.47 -3.06 -22.07
C GLN A 125 -6.79 -3.12 -23.44
N ASP A 126 -5.49 -2.78 -23.50
CA ASP A 126 -4.74 -2.70 -24.75
C ASP A 126 -4.10 -4.04 -25.14
N TYR A 127 -3.88 -4.94 -24.17
CA TYR A 127 -3.16 -6.21 -24.36
C TYR A 127 -4.03 -7.44 -24.10
N ARG A 128 -3.49 -8.61 -24.43
CA ARG A 128 -4.14 -9.92 -24.27
C ARG A 128 -3.18 -10.89 -23.61
N GLY A 129 -3.76 -11.91 -22.97
CA GLY A 129 -3.01 -12.94 -22.28
C GLY A 129 -2.28 -13.87 -23.24
N ASP A 130 -1.52 -14.80 -22.66
CA ASP A 130 -0.74 -15.79 -23.40
C ASP A 130 -1.61 -16.74 -24.26
N ASP A 131 -2.93 -16.72 -24.05
CA ASP A 131 -3.96 -17.46 -24.80
C ASP A 131 -4.74 -16.58 -25.80
N SER A 132 -4.30 -15.34 -26.04
CA SER A 132 -5.00 -14.32 -26.84
C SER A 132 -6.39 -13.94 -26.27
N ILE A 133 -6.70 -14.30 -25.03
CA ILE A 133 -7.93 -13.89 -24.35
C ILE A 133 -7.70 -12.55 -23.66
N GLN A 134 -8.70 -11.68 -23.79
CA GLN A 134 -8.73 -10.44 -23.03
C GLN A 134 -9.39 -10.70 -21.68
N TYR A 135 -8.71 -10.32 -20.62
CA TYR A 135 -9.19 -10.29 -19.25
C TYR A 135 -8.99 -8.87 -18.76
N LEU A 136 -10.08 -8.23 -18.36
CA LEU A 136 -10.05 -6.89 -17.80
C LEU A 136 -9.58 -6.93 -16.34
N TYR A 137 -9.10 -5.78 -15.89
CA TYR A 137 -8.59 -5.57 -14.55
C TYR A 137 -8.98 -4.15 -14.15
N ASP A 138 -10.25 -3.93 -13.87
CA ASP A 138 -10.85 -2.60 -13.66
C ASP A 138 -11.61 -2.47 -12.35
N ASP A 139 -12.08 -3.57 -11.75
CA ASP A 139 -12.92 -3.55 -10.54
C ASP A 139 -12.16 -3.89 -9.23
N VAL A 140 -10.82 -3.84 -9.26
CA VAL A 140 -9.94 -4.09 -8.09
C VAL A 140 -9.16 -2.84 -7.66
N TRP A 141 -8.76 -2.79 -6.38
CA TRP A 141 -8.28 -1.56 -5.74
C TRP A 141 -6.99 -1.00 -6.35
N ASP A 142 -6.15 -1.87 -6.93
CA ASP A 142 -4.83 -1.56 -7.45
C ASP A 142 -4.76 -1.42 -8.98
N SER A 143 -5.87 -1.66 -9.68
CA SER A 143 -5.99 -1.59 -11.15
C SER A 143 -5.40 -0.30 -11.73
N ASP A 144 -5.71 0.83 -11.11
CA ASP A 144 -5.23 2.17 -11.47
C ASP A 144 -4.09 2.68 -10.57
N LYS A 145 -3.63 1.87 -9.62
CA LYS A 145 -2.55 2.26 -8.71
C LYS A 145 -1.21 1.76 -9.18
N LEU A 146 -1.11 0.50 -9.57
CA LEU A 146 0.13 -0.07 -10.08
C LEU A 146 0.32 0.34 -11.53
N HIS A 147 1.40 1.07 -11.78
CA HIS A 147 1.87 1.44 -13.10
C HIS A 147 3.15 0.69 -13.44
N THR A 148 3.20 0.19 -14.67
CA THR A 148 4.33 -0.55 -15.23
C THR A 148 4.75 0.03 -16.58
N CYS A 149 5.96 -0.35 -17.00
CA CYS A 149 6.48 -0.02 -18.30
C CYS A 149 6.18 -1.13 -19.28
N VAL A 150 5.36 -0.81 -20.28
CA VAL A 150 5.17 -1.68 -21.44
C VAL A 150 6.20 -1.30 -22.49
N CYS A 151 7.13 -2.22 -22.77
CA CYS A 151 8.31 -1.92 -23.56
C CYS A 151 8.04 -1.91 -25.06
N ASP A 152 8.77 -1.04 -25.76
CA ASP A 152 8.81 -1.02 -27.20
C ASP A 152 9.50 -2.30 -27.72
N THR A 153 9.13 -2.75 -28.93
CA THR A 153 9.74 -3.93 -29.58
C THR A 153 11.28 -3.87 -29.54
N GLY A 154 11.90 -4.95 -29.08
CA GLY A 154 13.35 -5.07 -28.91
C GLY A 154 13.88 -4.58 -27.57
N TYR A 155 13.02 -4.08 -26.67
CA TYR A 155 13.35 -3.78 -25.30
C TYR A 155 12.53 -4.63 -24.33
N HIS A 156 13.09 -4.92 -23.16
CA HIS A 156 12.44 -5.67 -22.11
C HIS A 156 12.93 -5.24 -20.71
N GLY A 157 12.47 -5.98 -19.69
CA GLY A 157 12.77 -5.70 -18.29
C GLY A 157 11.80 -4.68 -17.71
N PHE A 158 11.82 -4.56 -16.38
CA PHE A 158 10.77 -3.84 -15.65
C PHE A 158 10.66 -2.33 -15.98
N ASP A 159 11.69 -1.74 -16.59
CA ASP A 159 11.70 -0.34 -16.98
C ASP A 159 12.23 -0.08 -18.40
N CYS A 160 12.24 -1.14 -19.22
CA CYS A 160 12.60 -1.10 -20.64
C CYS A 160 14.04 -0.63 -20.93
N ALA A 161 14.96 -0.72 -19.98
CA ALA A 161 16.36 -0.39 -20.23
C ALA A 161 17.15 -1.51 -20.91
N LEU A 162 16.69 -2.75 -20.82
CA LEU A 162 17.38 -3.90 -21.40
C LEU A 162 16.88 -4.17 -22.81
N ARG A 163 17.75 -4.72 -23.65
CA ARG A 163 17.46 -5.10 -25.02
C ARG A 163 17.25 -6.59 -25.12
N SER A 164 16.19 -6.97 -25.84
CA SER A 164 15.95 -8.37 -26.19
C SER A 164 16.99 -8.83 -27.21
N CYS A 165 17.57 -10.00 -26.98
CA CYS A 165 18.44 -10.62 -27.96
C CYS A 165 17.64 -11.32 -29.07
N PRO A 166 18.25 -11.54 -30.25
CA PRO A 166 17.66 -12.39 -31.26
C PRO A 166 17.45 -13.81 -30.73
N THR A 167 16.26 -14.36 -30.99
CA THR A 167 15.92 -15.74 -30.69
C THR A 167 15.95 -16.59 -31.97
N GLY A 168 16.15 -17.89 -31.80
CA GLY A 168 16.18 -18.80 -32.94
C GLY A 168 16.09 -20.28 -32.55
N ASP A 169 16.03 -21.09 -33.61
CA ASP A 169 16.06 -22.55 -33.54
C ASP A 169 17.49 -23.02 -33.29
N ASP A 170 17.64 -24.09 -32.53
CA ASP A 170 18.94 -24.70 -32.29
C ASP A 170 19.38 -25.46 -33.58
N PRO A 171 20.55 -25.17 -34.17
CA PRO A 171 20.95 -25.82 -35.43
C PRO A 171 21.21 -27.32 -35.29
N LEU A 172 21.28 -27.85 -34.07
CA LEU A 172 21.62 -29.26 -33.78
C LEU A 172 20.38 -30.12 -33.49
N THR A 173 19.22 -29.50 -33.26
CA THR A 173 17.95 -30.20 -33.20
C THR A 173 17.44 -30.48 -34.63
N THR A 174 16.73 -31.59 -34.83
CA THR A 174 16.30 -32.03 -36.17
C THR A 174 14.90 -32.60 -36.15
N GLY A 175 14.22 -32.53 -37.31
CA GLY A 175 12.88 -33.08 -37.48
C GLY A 175 11.76 -32.21 -36.90
N GLN A 176 12.07 -30.98 -36.53
CA GLN A 176 11.08 -30.01 -36.06
C GLN A 176 10.28 -29.41 -37.20
N VAL A 177 9.13 -28.84 -36.86
CA VAL A 177 8.19 -28.23 -37.79
C VAL A 177 7.82 -26.83 -37.33
N ASN A 178 7.49 -25.99 -38.29
CA ASN A 178 6.94 -24.66 -38.06
C ASN A 178 5.52 -24.73 -37.53
N GLU A 179 5.07 -23.66 -36.87
CA GLU A 179 3.66 -23.48 -36.53
C GLU A 179 2.83 -23.26 -37.80
N ILE A 180 1.69 -23.94 -37.89
CA ILE A 180 0.66 -23.70 -38.90
C ILE A 180 -0.68 -23.45 -38.21
N GLN A 181 -1.20 -22.24 -38.37
CA GLN A 181 -2.54 -21.88 -37.91
C GLN A 181 -3.51 -21.85 -39.09
N LEU A 182 -4.77 -22.20 -38.85
CA LEU A 182 -5.76 -22.32 -39.90
C LEU A 182 -6.90 -21.32 -39.72
N VAL A 183 -7.30 -20.68 -40.81
CA VAL A 183 -8.39 -19.70 -40.84
C VAL A 183 -9.45 -20.12 -41.86
N VAL A 184 -10.72 -20.08 -41.48
CA VAL A 184 -11.87 -20.22 -42.38
C VAL A 184 -12.73 -18.97 -42.27
N CYS A 185 -13.00 -18.37 -43.43
CA CYS A 185 -13.89 -17.23 -43.54
C CYS A 185 -15.08 -17.58 -44.45
N GLU A 186 -16.31 -17.37 -43.96
CA GLU A 186 -17.51 -17.44 -44.78
C GLU A 186 -18.05 -16.03 -44.99
N ALA A 187 -17.98 -15.54 -46.23
CA ALA A 187 -18.47 -14.21 -46.59
C ALA A 187 -18.78 -14.14 -48.09
N THR A 188 -19.52 -13.09 -48.49
CA THR A 188 -19.73 -12.75 -49.92
C THR A 188 -19.32 -11.33 -50.29
N ALA A 189 -18.97 -10.50 -49.30
CA ALA A 189 -18.42 -9.15 -49.44
C ALA A 189 -17.79 -8.70 -48.09
N GLY A 190 -17.12 -7.55 -48.08
CA GLY A 190 -16.59 -6.92 -46.86
C GLY A 190 -15.10 -7.17 -46.61
N SER A 191 -14.67 -6.94 -45.39
CA SER A 191 -13.31 -7.18 -44.92
C SER A 191 -13.30 -7.78 -43.51
N PHE A 192 -12.19 -8.39 -43.14
CA PHE A 192 -11.90 -8.86 -41.78
C PHE A 192 -10.50 -8.41 -41.36
N VAL A 193 -10.23 -8.50 -40.06
CA VAL A 193 -8.93 -8.16 -39.47
C VAL A 193 -8.49 -9.35 -38.62
N LEU A 194 -7.25 -9.78 -38.81
CA LEU A 194 -6.61 -10.75 -37.93
C LEU A 194 -5.74 -9.99 -36.92
N TYR A 195 -5.67 -10.52 -35.71
CA TYR A 195 -4.85 -9.99 -34.64
C TYR A 195 -3.82 -11.04 -34.23
N TYR A 196 -2.58 -10.62 -34.07
CA TYR A 196 -1.47 -11.42 -33.53
C TYR A 196 -0.71 -10.58 -32.51
N GLU A 197 -0.54 -11.11 -31.29
CA GLU A 197 0.08 -10.41 -30.15
C GLU A 197 -0.49 -9.00 -29.90
N GLY A 198 -1.80 -8.83 -30.11
CA GLY A 198 -2.50 -7.56 -29.93
C GLY A 198 -2.44 -6.60 -31.13
N TYR A 199 -1.61 -6.85 -32.13
CA TYR A 199 -1.51 -6.01 -33.32
C TYR A 199 -2.48 -6.46 -34.43
N PRO A 200 -3.29 -5.54 -34.99
CA PRO A 200 -4.16 -5.84 -36.12
C PRO A 200 -3.39 -5.88 -37.44
N THR A 201 -3.83 -6.73 -38.35
CA THR A 201 -3.56 -6.53 -39.79
C THR A 201 -4.25 -5.26 -40.29
N THR A 202 -3.87 -4.78 -41.47
CA THR A 202 -4.78 -3.93 -42.25
C THR A 202 -6.05 -4.72 -42.60
N ASP A 203 -7.13 -4.02 -42.99
CA ASP A 203 -8.35 -4.66 -43.50
C ASP A 203 -8.03 -5.65 -44.63
N ILE A 204 -8.33 -6.94 -44.40
CA ILE A 204 -8.20 -8.01 -45.39
C ILE A 204 -9.55 -8.14 -46.09
N LEU A 205 -9.59 -7.93 -47.41
CA LEU A 205 -10.82 -8.05 -48.19
C LEU A 205 -11.31 -9.50 -48.23
N TYR A 206 -12.63 -9.69 -48.33
CA TYR A 206 -13.23 -11.02 -48.42
C TYR A 206 -12.74 -11.84 -49.63
N ASP A 207 -12.33 -11.18 -50.71
CA ASP A 207 -11.79 -11.77 -51.92
C ASP A 207 -10.26 -11.67 -52.03
N ALA A 208 -9.59 -11.35 -50.92
CA ALA A 208 -8.13 -11.26 -50.84
C ALA A 208 -7.45 -12.56 -51.31
N SER A 209 -6.34 -12.41 -52.03
CA SER A 209 -5.48 -13.52 -52.43
C SER A 209 -4.53 -13.94 -51.30
N GLU A 210 -3.89 -15.11 -51.43
CA GLU A 210 -2.82 -15.56 -50.53
C GLU A 210 -1.78 -14.46 -50.27
N ALA A 211 -1.33 -13.80 -51.34
CA ALA A 211 -0.33 -12.72 -51.28
C ALA A 211 -0.84 -11.46 -50.54
N ASP A 212 -2.13 -11.14 -50.63
CA ASP A 212 -2.71 -10.01 -49.90
C ASP A 212 -2.74 -10.30 -48.40
N ILE A 213 -3.10 -11.53 -48.01
CA ILE A 213 -3.09 -11.97 -46.61
C ILE A 213 -1.67 -12.05 -46.07
N GLU A 214 -0.75 -12.65 -46.82
CA GLU A 214 0.68 -12.73 -46.47
C GLU A 214 1.27 -11.33 -46.24
N SER A 215 0.94 -10.38 -47.12
CA SER A 215 1.35 -8.98 -46.99
C SER A 215 0.73 -8.30 -45.77
N ALA A 216 -0.54 -8.57 -45.47
CA ALA A 216 -1.24 -7.98 -44.33
C ALA A 216 -0.70 -8.50 -42.99
N LEU A 217 -0.38 -9.79 -42.90
CA LEU A 217 0.24 -10.42 -41.74
C LEU A 217 1.70 -9.99 -41.57
N SER A 218 2.49 -9.97 -42.65
CA SER A 218 3.89 -9.53 -42.60
C SER A 218 4.06 -8.05 -42.26
N ALA A 219 2.99 -7.26 -42.25
CA ALA A 219 2.98 -5.88 -41.79
C ALA A 219 2.85 -5.75 -40.26
N ILE A 220 2.50 -6.83 -39.54
CA ILE A 220 2.49 -6.86 -38.08
C ILE A 220 3.94 -6.87 -37.57
N PRO A 221 4.34 -5.95 -36.66
CA PRO A 221 5.73 -5.82 -36.21
C PRO A 221 6.35 -7.10 -35.64
N ASP A 222 5.55 -7.93 -34.97
CA ASP A 222 6.03 -9.13 -34.29
C ASP A 222 6.01 -10.39 -35.16
N ILE A 223 5.58 -10.29 -36.44
CA ILE A 223 5.63 -11.41 -37.39
C ILE A 223 6.92 -11.34 -38.21
N GLN A 224 7.78 -12.35 -38.07
CA GLN A 224 9.08 -12.48 -38.76
C GLN A 224 8.97 -13.26 -40.08
N GLY A 225 7.84 -13.14 -40.77
CA GLY A 225 7.56 -13.80 -42.05
C GLY A 225 6.62 -14.99 -41.94
N VAL A 226 5.71 -15.09 -42.90
CA VAL A 226 4.68 -16.13 -43.01
C VAL A 226 4.59 -16.63 -44.45
N ASN A 227 4.13 -17.87 -44.63
CA ASN A 227 3.67 -18.40 -45.90
C ASN A 227 2.16 -18.66 -45.81
N VAL A 228 1.41 -18.27 -46.84
CA VAL A 228 -0.05 -18.43 -46.87
C VAL A 228 -0.46 -19.33 -48.03
N GLU A 229 -1.16 -20.41 -47.73
CA GLU A 229 -1.66 -21.35 -48.74
C GLU A 229 -3.16 -21.63 -48.57
N PHE A 230 -3.90 -21.60 -49.68
CA PHE A 230 -5.32 -21.90 -49.72
C PHE A 230 -5.56 -23.38 -50.04
N SER A 231 -6.50 -24.00 -49.34
CA SER A 231 -6.93 -25.38 -49.68
C SER A 231 -7.58 -25.48 -51.06
N ILE A 232 -8.22 -24.39 -51.52
CA ILE A 232 -8.90 -24.33 -52.82
C ILE A 232 -8.25 -23.23 -53.69
N PRO A 233 -7.48 -23.60 -54.73
CA PRO A 233 -6.81 -22.64 -55.61
C PRO A 233 -7.78 -21.66 -56.30
N LEU A 234 -7.39 -20.39 -56.40
CA LEU A 234 -8.14 -19.29 -57.06
C LEU A 234 -9.49 -18.93 -56.39
N SER A 235 -9.69 -19.30 -55.13
CA SER A 235 -10.77 -18.76 -54.30
C SER A 235 -10.29 -17.48 -53.60
N GLY A 236 -11.21 -16.56 -53.32
CA GLY A 236 -10.94 -15.47 -52.38
C GLY A 236 -10.82 -16.01 -50.95
N ALA A 237 -10.25 -15.22 -50.05
CA ALA A 237 -10.10 -15.57 -48.63
C ALA A 237 -11.39 -16.11 -47.99
N CYS A 238 -12.53 -15.55 -48.35
CA CYS A 238 -13.84 -15.88 -47.83
C CYS A 238 -14.79 -16.41 -48.90
N SER A 239 -15.63 -17.38 -48.53
CA SER A 239 -16.62 -17.95 -49.44
C SER A 239 -17.78 -18.60 -48.68
N SER A 240 -19.02 -18.32 -49.07
CA SER A 240 -20.23 -18.91 -48.46
C SER A 240 -20.68 -20.23 -49.11
N THR A 241 -19.97 -20.71 -50.14
CA THR A 241 -20.33 -21.92 -50.91
C THR A 241 -19.20 -22.90 -51.09
N ALA A 242 -17.97 -22.40 -51.20
CA ALA A 242 -16.75 -23.18 -51.35
C ALA A 242 -15.79 -22.74 -50.24
N ILE A 243 -16.03 -23.24 -49.02
CA ILE A 243 -15.25 -22.92 -47.83
C ILE A 243 -13.79 -23.24 -48.11
N ASN A 244 -12.97 -22.20 -48.13
CA ASN A 244 -11.53 -22.28 -48.32
C ASN A 244 -10.84 -22.26 -46.94
N VAL A 245 -9.88 -23.14 -46.74
CA VAL A 245 -9.04 -23.17 -45.54
C VAL A 245 -7.74 -22.44 -45.86
N ILE A 246 -7.50 -21.35 -45.15
CA ILE A 246 -6.29 -20.55 -45.24
C ILE A 246 -5.29 -21.13 -44.23
N GLN A 247 -4.19 -21.71 -44.73
CA GLN A 247 -3.08 -22.21 -43.93
C GLN A 247 -2.05 -21.09 -43.80
N VAL A 248 -1.77 -20.66 -42.57
CA VAL A 248 -0.75 -19.65 -42.27
C VAL A 248 0.39 -20.36 -41.55
N GLU A 249 1.48 -20.59 -42.28
CA GLU A 249 2.73 -21.12 -41.73
C GLU A 249 3.62 -19.97 -41.28
N PHE A 250 4.11 -20.02 -40.05
CA PHE A 250 5.06 -19.03 -39.53
C PHE A 250 6.49 -19.48 -39.83
N LEU A 251 7.19 -18.71 -40.66
CA LEU A 251 8.56 -19.02 -41.11
C LEU A 251 9.62 -18.42 -40.18
N GLY A 252 9.23 -17.34 -39.49
CA GLY A 252 10.10 -16.50 -38.68
C GLY A 252 10.01 -16.77 -37.19
N ASN A 253 8.77 -16.86 -36.72
CA ASN A 253 8.41 -17.05 -35.34
C ASN A 253 8.45 -18.55 -35.05
N PHE A 254 9.41 -18.98 -34.22
CA PHE A 254 9.57 -20.38 -33.84
C PHE A 254 8.89 -20.68 -32.51
N GLY A 255 8.84 -21.96 -32.16
CA GLY A 255 8.13 -22.43 -30.98
C GLY A 255 6.63 -22.65 -31.23
N PRO A 256 5.91 -23.13 -30.22
CA PRO A 256 4.46 -23.16 -30.23
C PRO A 256 3.94 -21.72 -30.14
N LEU A 257 3.30 -21.23 -31.22
CA LEU A 257 2.84 -19.84 -31.26
C LEU A 257 1.41 -19.70 -30.78
N ARG A 258 1.10 -18.52 -30.23
CA ARG A 258 -0.24 -18.18 -29.78
C ARG A 258 -1.21 -18.11 -30.95
N PRO A 259 -2.46 -18.62 -30.81
CA PRO A 259 -3.45 -18.53 -31.87
C PRO A 259 -3.74 -17.07 -32.22
N MET A 260 -3.77 -16.77 -33.52
CA MET A 260 -4.38 -15.56 -34.04
C MET A 260 -5.85 -15.51 -33.65
N TRP A 261 -6.40 -14.31 -33.58
CA TRP A 261 -7.81 -14.14 -33.24
C TRP A 261 -8.42 -12.97 -34.04
N SER A 262 -9.74 -12.82 -33.92
CA SER A 262 -10.49 -11.76 -34.60
C SER A 262 -11.71 -11.35 -33.76
N PHE A 263 -12.16 -10.10 -33.87
CA PHE A 263 -13.40 -9.67 -33.25
C PHE A 263 -14.61 -10.20 -34.04
N ASN A 264 -15.61 -10.74 -33.34
CA ASN A 264 -16.92 -11.13 -33.91
C ASN A 264 -17.79 -9.93 -34.38
N ALA A 265 -17.24 -8.72 -34.54
CA ALA A 265 -17.98 -7.48 -34.82
C ALA A 265 -17.64 -6.88 -36.19
N LEU A 266 -18.03 -7.62 -37.23
CA LEU A 266 -18.72 -7.15 -38.44
C LEU A 266 -18.72 -5.64 -38.70
N THR A 267 -17.79 -5.16 -39.52
CA THR A 267 -17.96 -3.92 -40.27
C THR A 267 -19.08 -4.14 -41.29
N ALA A 268 -20.30 -3.71 -40.93
CA ALA A 268 -21.46 -3.54 -41.80
C ALA A 268 -21.51 -4.39 -43.09
N GLY A 269 -21.76 -5.70 -42.96
CA GLY A 269 -22.77 -6.32 -43.81
C GLY A 269 -22.44 -7.50 -44.72
N SER A 270 -21.36 -8.30 -44.58
CA SER A 270 -21.23 -9.52 -45.42
C SER A 270 -20.28 -10.67 -45.01
N VAL A 271 -19.55 -10.63 -43.89
CA VAL A 271 -18.89 -11.82 -43.30
C VAL A 271 -19.88 -12.50 -42.35
N THR A 272 -20.10 -13.81 -42.44
CA THR A 272 -21.07 -14.56 -41.62
C THR A 272 -20.42 -15.33 -40.48
N THR A 273 -19.23 -15.89 -40.71
CA THR A 273 -18.43 -16.62 -39.72
C THR A 273 -16.94 -16.50 -40.05
N LEU A 274 -16.10 -16.27 -39.04
CA LEU A 274 -14.64 -16.35 -39.14
C LEU A 274 -14.16 -17.29 -38.02
N THR A 275 -13.50 -18.38 -38.40
CA THR A 275 -13.03 -19.42 -37.48
C THR A 275 -11.52 -19.52 -37.59
N ILE A 276 -10.83 -19.52 -36.45
CA ILE A 276 -9.38 -19.67 -36.38
C ILE A 276 -9.09 -20.85 -35.46
N VAL A 277 -8.20 -21.76 -35.87
CA VAL A 277 -7.77 -22.90 -35.06
C VAL A 277 -6.25 -23.10 -35.11
N ALA A 278 -5.70 -23.59 -34.01
CA ALA A 278 -4.28 -23.86 -33.81
C ALA A 278 -4.06 -25.12 -32.94
N ASP A 279 -2.81 -25.41 -32.59
CA ASP A 279 -2.43 -26.47 -31.63
C ASP A 279 -2.91 -27.89 -31.98
N GLY A 280 -2.93 -28.26 -33.26
CA GLY A 280 -3.37 -29.61 -33.69
C GLY A 280 -4.88 -29.75 -33.84
N SER A 281 -5.62 -28.66 -33.73
CA SER A 281 -7.06 -28.61 -34.03
C SER A 281 -7.30 -28.69 -35.54
N SER A 282 -8.40 -29.35 -35.93
CA SER A 282 -8.76 -29.55 -37.34
C SER A 282 -9.97 -28.73 -37.76
N ILE A 283 -9.96 -28.23 -38.99
CA ILE A 283 -11.10 -27.64 -39.69
C ILE A 283 -11.25 -28.25 -41.09
N TYR A 284 -12.42 -28.11 -41.69
CA TYR A 284 -12.77 -28.77 -42.95
C TYR A 284 -13.09 -27.75 -44.03
N ASP A 285 -12.68 -28.03 -45.26
CA ASP A 285 -13.11 -27.27 -46.43
C ASP A 285 -14.49 -27.72 -46.94
N SER A 286 -14.98 -27.10 -48.02
CA SER A 286 -16.28 -27.47 -48.61
C SER A 286 -16.34 -28.89 -49.20
N ASP A 287 -15.20 -29.51 -49.48
CA ASP A 287 -15.10 -30.89 -49.98
C ASP A 287 -15.02 -31.91 -48.83
N ALA A 288 -15.20 -31.45 -47.58
CA ALA A 288 -15.04 -32.22 -46.34
C ALA A 288 -13.62 -32.80 -46.19
N ILE A 289 -12.63 -32.17 -46.80
CA ILE A 289 -11.21 -32.48 -46.57
C ILE A 289 -10.81 -31.78 -45.28
N GLY A 290 -10.35 -32.58 -44.31
CA GLY A 290 -9.88 -32.07 -43.03
C GLY A 290 -8.44 -31.59 -43.12
N TYR A 291 -8.19 -30.39 -42.64
CA TYR A 291 -6.87 -29.79 -42.43
C TYR A 291 -6.64 -29.71 -40.94
N THR A 292 -5.41 -29.99 -40.51
CA THR A 292 -5.03 -29.96 -39.09
C THR A 292 -3.92 -28.95 -38.92
N SER A 293 -4.14 -27.99 -38.01
CA SER A 293 -3.10 -27.05 -37.61
C SER A 293 -1.89 -27.79 -37.07
N VAL A 294 -0.71 -27.17 -37.13
CA VAL A 294 0.53 -27.76 -36.64
C VAL A 294 1.03 -26.91 -35.49
N LYS A 295 1.17 -27.53 -34.32
CA LYS A 295 1.89 -26.92 -33.22
C LYS A 295 3.38 -26.91 -33.54
N GLY A 296 3.99 -25.72 -33.59
CA GLY A 296 5.40 -25.54 -33.85
C GLY A 296 6.27 -26.24 -32.80
N THR A 297 7.34 -26.88 -33.25
CA THR A 297 8.29 -27.59 -32.37
C THR A 297 9.71 -27.09 -32.45
N LYS A 298 9.99 -26.12 -33.34
CA LYS A 298 11.30 -25.45 -33.38
C LYS A 298 11.55 -24.71 -32.07
N GLU A 299 12.80 -24.69 -31.60
CA GLU A 299 13.14 -23.86 -30.45
C GLU A 299 13.06 -22.38 -30.82
N ASN A 300 12.83 -21.52 -29.82
CA ASN A 300 12.85 -20.07 -29.99
C ASN A 300 13.56 -19.43 -28.80
N GLU A 301 14.79 -19.87 -28.57
CA GLU A 301 15.56 -19.50 -27.39
C GLU A 301 16.51 -18.36 -27.71
N ASP A 302 16.88 -17.58 -26.69
CA ASP A 302 17.87 -16.52 -26.81
C ASP A 302 19.16 -17.10 -27.41
N CYS A 303 19.62 -16.47 -28.49
CA CYS A 303 20.84 -16.85 -29.18
C CYS A 303 20.87 -18.34 -29.59
N SER A 304 19.71 -18.94 -29.90
CA SER A 304 19.57 -20.34 -30.35
C SER A 304 20.24 -21.34 -29.39
N ASN A 305 20.37 -21.01 -28.09
CA ASN A 305 21.18 -21.76 -27.12
C ASN A 305 22.66 -21.95 -27.53
N ARG A 306 23.16 -21.17 -28.49
CA ARG A 306 24.52 -21.24 -29.05
C ARG A 306 25.28 -19.93 -28.90
N GLY A 307 24.84 -19.08 -27.98
CA GLY A 307 25.55 -17.89 -27.55
C GLY A 307 25.08 -17.39 -26.20
N ILE A 308 25.70 -16.30 -25.74
CA ILE A 308 25.29 -15.54 -24.55
C ILE A 308 24.64 -14.25 -25.03
N CYS A 309 23.50 -13.90 -24.44
CA CYS A 309 22.82 -12.64 -24.73
C CYS A 309 23.47 -11.48 -23.96
N ASP A 310 24.02 -10.50 -24.68
CA ASP A 310 24.31 -9.19 -24.10
C ASP A 310 23.02 -8.35 -24.10
N THR A 311 22.39 -8.23 -22.93
CA THR A 311 21.14 -7.49 -22.75
C THR A 311 21.32 -5.96 -22.75
N GLN A 312 22.55 -5.43 -22.75
CA GLN A 312 22.79 -4.00 -22.91
C GLN A 312 22.84 -3.60 -24.38
N GLU A 313 23.44 -4.45 -25.22
CA GLU A 313 23.56 -4.20 -26.66
C GLU A 313 22.42 -4.84 -27.48
N GLY A 314 21.79 -5.90 -26.96
CA GLY A 314 20.79 -6.72 -27.65
C GLY A 314 21.42 -7.62 -28.71
N ILE A 315 22.63 -8.10 -28.45
CA ILE A 315 23.45 -8.86 -29.42
C ILE A 315 23.81 -10.21 -28.81
N CYS A 316 23.75 -11.25 -29.63
CA CYS A 316 24.22 -12.58 -29.24
C CYS A 316 25.73 -12.73 -29.47
N GLU A 317 26.43 -13.08 -28.40
CA GLU A 317 27.82 -13.52 -28.46
C GLU A 317 27.87 -15.02 -28.71
N CYS A 318 27.99 -15.41 -29.99
CA CYS A 318 27.99 -16.81 -30.38
C CYS A 318 29.21 -17.56 -29.83
N PHE A 319 29.00 -18.80 -29.40
CA PHE A 319 30.07 -19.64 -28.88
C PHE A 319 31.13 -19.93 -29.95
N THR A 320 32.39 -19.82 -29.51
CA THR A 320 33.58 -20.17 -30.30
C THR A 320 34.52 -21.15 -29.56
N SER A 321 34.05 -21.73 -28.45
CA SER A 321 34.83 -22.67 -27.64
C SER A 321 35.06 -23.98 -28.39
N ASN A 322 36.15 -24.69 -28.10
CA ASN A 322 36.43 -26.04 -28.62
C ASN A 322 36.49 -26.13 -30.17
N ASP A 323 36.83 -25.04 -30.86
CA ASP A 323 36.81 -24.90 -32.33
C ASP A 323 35.41 -24.98 -32.98
N ASP A 324 34.35 -24.94 -32.15
CA ASP A 324 32.95 -24.91 -32.58
C ASP A 324 32.54 -23.47 -32.85
N ILE A 325 32.22 -23.14 -34.10
CA ILE A 325 31.90 -21.78 -34.54
C ILE A 325 30.43 -21.73 -34.91
N PHE A 326 29.67 -20.93 -34.17
CA PHE A 326 28.29 -20.59 -34.49
C PHE A 326 28.20 -19.18 -35.06
N ALA A 327 27.21 -18.95 -35.92
CA ALA A 327 26.98 -17.67 -36.56
C ALA A 327 25.49 -17.41 -36.75
N SER A 328 25.17 -16.17 -37.14
CA SER A 328 23.82 -15.74 -37.49
C SER A 328 23.19 -16.62 -38.58
N SER A 329 21.93 -16.99 -38.38
CA SER A 329 21.21 -17.94 -39.22
C SER A 329 20.11 -17.29 -40.08
N ASP A 330 19.61 -18.08 -41.02
CA ASP A 330 18.35 -17.82 -41.73
C ASP A 330 17.13 -18.47 -41.03
N GLY A 331 17.34 -19.15 -39.90
CA GLY A 331 16.34 -19.90 -39.15
C GLY A 331 16.15 -21.36 -39.61
N TYR A 332 16.94 -21.82 -40.58
CA TYR A 332 16.87 -23.17 -41.16
C TYR A 332 18.26 -23.80 -41.31
N ASN A 333 19.13 -23.55 -40.33
CA ASN A 333 20.53 -24.01 -40.30
C ASN A 333 21.33 -23.62 -41.56
N GLY A 334 21.00 -22.47 -42.15
CA GLY A 334 21.75 -21.80 -43.20
C GLY A 334 22.29 -20.45 -42.73
N PRO A 335 23.30 -19.89 -43.41
CA PRO A 335 23.81 -18.56 -43.07
C PRO A 335 22.76 -17.48 -43.36
N GLY A 336 22.51 -16.60 -42.40
CA GLY A 336 21.55 -15.50 -42.55
C GLY A 336 21.86 -14.31 -41.65
N THR A 337 20.87 -13.43 -41.46
CA THR A 337 21.05 -12.13 -40.78
C THR A 337 20.27 -11.98 -39.48
N ARG A 338 19.72 -13.08 -38.91
CA ARG A 338 18.97 -13.03 -37.65
C ARG A 338 19.81 -12.54 -36.46
N GLY A 339 21.11 -12.83 -36.43
CA GLY A 339 21.98 -12.52 -35.29
C GLY A 339 21.80 -13.47 -34.10
N ASP A 340 21.24 -14.65 -34.33
CA ASP A 340 20.73 -15.61 -33.35
C ASP A 340 21.70 -16.76 -33.02
N CYS A 341 22.88 -16.83 -33.63
CA CYS A 341 23.79 -17.97 -33.48
C CYS A 341 23.23 -19.33 -33.94
N GLY A 342 22.12 -19.34 -34.70
CA GLY A 342 21.43 -20.54 -35.16
C GLY A 342 22.04 -21.24 -36.38
N TYR A 343 23.28 -20.91 -36.77
CA TYR A 343 23.97 -21.53 -37.91
C TYR A 343 25.30 -22.15 -37.48
N GLN A 344 25.41 -23.46 -37.67
CA GLN A 344 26.62 -24.22 -37.38
C GLN A 344 27.64 -24.07 -38.53
N VAL A 345 28.75 -23.36 -38.27
CA VAL A 345 29.83 -23.14 -39.27
C VAL A 345 30.83 -24.30 -39.29
N THR A 346 31.17 -24.85 -38.12
CA THR A 346 32.06 -26.01 -37.95
C THR A 346 31.35 -27.14 -37.23
N THR A 347 31.81 -28.37 -37.41
CA THR A 347 31.24 -29.53 -36.72
C THR A 347 31.47 -29.43 -35.23
N THR A 348 30.39 -29.48 -34.44
CA THR A 348 30.44 -29.36 -32.99
C THR A 348 31.17 -30.54 -32.34
N ALA A 349 32.17 -30.25 -31.52
CA ALA A 349 33.05 -31.21 -30.88
C ALA A 349 32.62 -31.52 -29.43
N GLY A 350 31.86 -30.64 -28.79
CA GLY A 350 31.31 -30.86 -27.46
C GLY A 350 30.45 -29.68 -26.96
N CYS A 351 29.99 -29.78 -25.72
CA CYS A 351 29.27 -28.69 -25.08
C CYS A 351 30.12 -27.42 -24.90
N PRO A 352 29.49 -26.23 -24.85
CA PRO A 352 30.19 -24.95 -24.75
C PRO A 352 30.98 -24.79 -23.44
N GLY A 353 32.01 -23.93 -23.50
CA GLY A 353 32.91 -23.60 -22.39
C GLY A 353 34.27 -24.33 -22.42
N GLU A 354 35.29 -23.76 -21.75
CA GLU A 354 36.59 -24.45 -21.56
C GLU A 354 36.44 -25.74 -20.74
N ILE A 355 35.54 -25.68 -19.76
CA ILE A 355 34.96 -26.84 -19.08
C ILE A 355 33.53 -26.91 -19.58
N ALA A 356 33.10 -28.09 -20.03
CA ALA A 356 31.74 -28.29 -20.55
C ALA A 356 30.68 -27.70 -19.60
N CYS A 357 29.79 -26.89 -20.15
CA CYS A 357 28.72 -26.18 -19.41
C CYS A 357 29.25 -25.35 -18.25
N SER A 358 30.43 -24.75 -18.43
CA SER A 358 31.16 -23.96 -17.42
C SER A 358 31.40 -24.70 -16.09
N GLY A 359 31.27 -26.03 -16.06
CA GLY A 359 31.28 -26.82 -14.83
C GLY A 359 30.02 -26.66 -13.95
N HIS A 360 28.98 -26.01 -14.47
CA HIS A 360 27.75 -25.64 -13.77
C HIS A 360 26.50 -26.26 -14.39
N GLY A 361 26.66 -27.21 -15.30
CA GLY A 361 25.57 -28.00 -15.85
C GLY A 361 26.04 -29.37 -16.31
N THR A 362 25.11 -30.15 -16.84
CA THR A 362 25.37 -31.42 -17.51
C THR A 362 25.16 -31.26 -19.01
N CYS A 363 26.11 -31.75 -19.79
CA CYS A 363 26.05 -31.77 -21.25
C CYS A 363 25.07 -32.83 -21.76
N ASP A 364 24.14 -32.44 -22.65
CA ASP A 364 23.41 -33.39 -23.50
C ASP A 364 24.27 -33.68 -24.74
N GLU A 365 24.72 -34.93 -24.88
CA GLU A 365 25.61 -35.33 -25.97
C GLU A 365 24.88 -35.51 -27.32
N SER A 366 23.55 -35.40 -27.35
CA SER A 366 22.78 -35.55 -28.58
C SER A 366 22.75 -34.29 -29.43
N ASP A 367 22.65 -33.13 -28.78
CA ASP A 367 22.63 -31.80 -29.41
C ASP A 367 23.68 -30.84 -28.84
N PHE A 368 24.49 -31.27 -27.88
CA PHE A 368 25.52 -30.46 -27.21
C PHE A 368 24.98 -29.22 -26.46
N THR A 369 23.73 -29.30 -25.99
CA THR A 369 23.12 -28.31 -25.10
C THR A 369 23.54 -28.52 -23.64
N CYS A 370 23.50 -27.44 -22.86
CA CYS A 370 23.83 -27.47 -21.44
C CYS A 370 22.57 -27.41 -20.58
N ASN A 371 22.35 -28.46 -19.79
CA ASN A 371 21.33 -28.48 -18.75
C ASN A 371 21.91 -27.91 -17.46
N CYS A 372 21.62 -26.64 -17.16
CA CYS A 372 22.20 -25.94 -16.02
C CYS A 372 21.71 -26.46 -14.68
N ASN A 373 22.63 -26.51 -13.71
CA ASN A 373 22.29 -26.79 -12.32
C ASN A 373 21.48 -25.62 -11.73
N ASP A 374 20.67 -25.90 -10.70
CA ASP A 374 19.92 -24.88 -9.97
C ASP A 374 20.79 -23.66 -9.61
N GLY A 375 20.29 -22.47 -9.98
CA GLY A 375 20.99 -21.20 -9.75
C GLY A 375 21.93 -20.75 -10.87
N TRP A 376 21.98 -21.48 -11.99
CA TRP A 376 22.75 -21.12 -13.19
C TRP A 376 21.84 -21.06 -14.44
N THR A 377 22.21 -20.21 -15.40
CA THR A 377 21.47 -19.92 -16.63
C THR A 377 22.45 -19.56 -17.77
N ALA A 378 21.92 -19.13 -18.92
CA ALA A 378 22.59 -18.98 -20.22
C ALA A 378 22.97 -20.31 -20.88
N GLY A 379 23.24 -20.26 -22.20
CA GLY A 379 23.46 -21.47 -23.02
C GLY A 379 24.66 -22.33 -22.62
N ASP A 380 25.58 -21.82 -21.81
CA ASP A 380 26.75 -22.54 -21.29
C ASP A 380 26.81 -22.60 -19.75
N CYS A 381 25.71 -22.23 -19.08
CA CYS A 381 25.61 -22.19 -17.61
C CYS A 381 26.64 -21.28 -16.92
N SER A 382 27.15 -20.25 -17.61
CA SER A 382 28.13 -19.31 -17.06
C SER A 382 27.50 -18.20 -16.19
N LEU A 383 26.21 -17.92 -16.38
CA LEU A 383 25.50 -16.88 -15.64
C LEU A 383 24.71 -17.45 -14.47
N ARG A 384 24.52 -16.64 -13.43
CA ARG A 384 23.70 -16.96 -12.26
C ARG A 384 22.25 -16.61 -12.51
N ALA A 385 21.35 -17.54 -12.19
CA ALA A 385 19.91 -17.29 -12.19
C ALA A 385 19.51 -16.49 -10.94
N CYS A 386 18.59 -15.54 -11.11
CA CYS A 386 18.06 -14.79 -9.98
C CYS A 386 16.82 -15.45 -9.37
N PRO A 387 16.47 -15.11 -8.11
CA PRO A 387 15.28 -15.65 -7.48
C PRO A 387 14.00 -15.15 -8.17
N TYR A 388 12.99 -16.02 -8.17
CA TYR A 388 11.67 -15.72 -8.71
C TYR A 388 10.71 -15.38 -7.57
N GLY A 389 9.90 -14.35 -7.77
CA GLY A 389 8.80 -13.99 -6.88
C GLY A 389 7.51 -13.85 -7.67
N TRP A 390 6.40 -13.55 -6.99
CA TRP A 390 5.16 -13.22 -7.68
C TRP A 390 5.32 -11.90 -8.43
N SER A 391 4.87 -11.85 -9.68
CA SER A 391 4.94 -10.65 -10.50
C SER A 391 4.12 -9.51 -9.90
N TRP A 392 4.62 -8.28 -10.01
CA TRP A 392 3.83 -7.07 -9.78
C TRP A 392 2.99 -6.66 -10.98
N PHE A 393 3.38 -7.10 -12.18
CA PHE A 393 2.91 -6.50 -13.43
C PHE A 393 2.48 -7.53 -14.48
N SER A 394 2.21 -8.75 -14.06
CA SER A 394 1.73 -9.81 -14.95
C SER A 394 0.36 -9.43 -15.50
N TYR A 395 0.16 -9.73 -16.78
CA TYR A 395 -1.16 -9.71 -17.39
C TYR A 395 -2.15 -10.58 -16.57
N PRO A 396 -3.43 -10.16 -16.42
CA PRO A 396 -4.41 -10.91 -15.65
C PRO A 396 -4.63 -12.34 -16.19
N SER A 397 -4.69 -13.32 -15.29
CA SER A 397 -4.97 -14.72 -15.65
C SER A 397 -6.47 -15.02 -15.79
N ALA A 398 -7.31 -14.14 -15.25
CA ALA A 398 -8.75 -14.09 -15.42
C ALA A 398 -9.23 -12.64 -15.16
N GLU A 399 -10.51 -12.35 -15.42
CA GLU A 399 -11.12 -11.07 -15.05
C GLU A 399 -10.81 -10.73 -13.59
N ASP A 400 -10.23 -9.55 -13.36
CA ASP A 400 -9.86 -9.02 -12.05
C ASP A 400 -8.91 -9.90 -11.22
N LYS A 401 -8.19 -10.82 -11.88
CA LYS A 401 -7.22 -11.71 -11.24
C LYS A 401 -5.84 -11.58 -11.85
N ALA A 402 -4.91 -11.00 -11.10
CA ALA A 402 -3.50 -10.87 -11.47
C ALA A 402 -2.59 -11.31 -10.31
N HIS A 403 -1.29 -11.06 -10.42
CA HIS A 403 -0.27 -11.34 -9.39
C HIS A 403 -0.07 -12.82 -9.04
N ASP A 404 -0.47 -13.73 -9.94
CA ASP A 404 -0.41 -15.18 -9.78
C ASP A 404 0.55 -15.85 -10.78
N LYS A 405 1.42 -15.06 -11.42
CA LYS A 405 2.56 -15.53 -12.24
C LYS A 405 3.87 -15.28 -11.50
N ARG A 406 4.74 -16.28 -11.42
CA ARG A 406 6.10 -16.11 -10.88
C ARG A 406 7.06 -15.67 -11.96
N THR A 407 7.80 -14.59 -11.72
CA THR A 407 8.76 -14.00 -12.65
C THR A 407 10.08 -13.73 -11.95
N GLU A 408 11.17 -13.72 -12.72
CA GLU A 408 12.49 -13.39 -12.21
C GLU A 408 12.47 -11.97 -11.64
N CYS A 409 12.95 -11.81 -10.41
CA CYS A 409 12.92 -10.54 -9.69
C CYS A 409 11.52 -9.87 -9.62
N SER A 410 10.43 -10.66 -9.67
CA SER A 410 9.04 -10.19 -9.54
C SER A 410 8.61 -9.10 -10.53
N ASP A 411 9.34 -8.91 -11.63
CA ASP A 411 9.23 -7.72 -12.51
C ASP A 411 9.43 -6.39 -11.75
N GLY A 412 10.12 -6.42 -10.60
CA GLY A 412 10.38 -5.27 -9.74
C GLY A 412 11.85 -4.84 -9.73
N GLY A 413 12.71 -5.47 -10.52
CA GLY A 413 14.15 -5.20 -10.54
C GLY A 413 14.87 -5.92 -11.68
N PHE A 414 16.20 -5.73 -11.74
CA PHE A 414 17.06 -6.46 -12.68
C PHE A 414 17.74 -7.64 -12.04
N CYS A 415 17.92 -8.71 -12.81
CA CYS A 415 18.82 -9.78 -12.40
C CYS A 415 20.28 -9.41 -12.68
N ASN A 416 21.13 -9.47 -11.65
CA ASN A 416 22.57 -9.44 -11.84
C ASN A 416 23.09 -10.87 -12.12
N GLY A 417 23.38 -11.16 -13.39
CA GLY A 417 23.83 -12.48 -13.84
C GLY A 417 25.20 -12.91 -13.32
N GLU A 418 26.01 -12.02 -12.71
CA GLU A 418 27.28 -12.41 -12.09
C GLU A 418 27.06 -12.93 -10.66
N THR A 419 26.12 -12.30 -9.92
CA THR A 419 25.89 -12.61 -8.50
C THR A 419 24.68 -13.49 -8.26
N GLY A 420 23.70 -13.50 -9.17
CA GLY A 420 22.39 -14.15 -9.02
C GLY A 420 21.48 -13.41 -8.03
N ALA A 421 21.66 -12.09 -7.92
CA ALA A 421 20.91 -11.26 -6.98
C ALA A 421 20.06 -10.24 -7.76
N CYS A 422 18.86 -9.96 -7.26
CA CYS A 422 18.00 -8.94 -7.84
C CYS A 422 18.40 -7.55 -7.34
N GLU A 423 18.54 -6.61 -8.28
CA GLU A 423 18.71 -5.18 -8.04
C GLU A 423 17.34 -4.52 -8.15
N CYS A 424 16.67 -4.34 -7.00
CA CYS A 424 15.30 -3.85 -6.96
C CYS A 424 15.18 -2.36 -7.30
N ALA A 425 14.09 -2.01 -7.97
CA ALA A 425 13.68 -0.63 -8.16
C ALA A 425 13.37 0.04 -6.81
N ASP A 426 13.37 1.38 -6.78
CA ASP A 426 13.12 2.18 -5.57
C ASP A 426 11.81 1.81 -4.84
N LEU A 427 10.83 1.21 -5.52
CA LEU A 427 9.54 0.81 -4.95
C LEU A 427 9.57 -0.53 -4.22
N PHE A 428 10.59 -1.35 -4.45
CA PHE A 428 10.57 -2.76 -4.09
C PHE A 428 11.81 -3.17 -3.29
N HIS A 429 11.64 -4.24 -2.51
CA HIS A 429 12.69 -4.90 -1.75
C HIS A 429 12.35 -6.39 -1.58
N GLY A 430 13.24 -7.14 -0.94
CA GLY A 430 13.18 -8.59 -0.88
C GLY A 430 14.26 -9.22 -1.75
N ALA A 431 14.41 -10.55 -1.67
CA ALA A 431 15.44 -11.25 -2.44
C ALA A 431 15.12 -11.25 -3.93
N ALA A 432 13.83 -11.26 -4.27
CA ALA A 432 13.28 -11.22 -5.61
C ALA A 432 12.49 -9.93 -5.88
N CYS A 433 12.66 -8.86 -5.11
CA CYS A 433 11.89 -7.62 -5.24
C CYS A 433 10.36 -7.82 -5.08
N GLU A 434 9.97 -8.82 -4.30
CA GLU A 434 8.59 -9.29 -4.17
C GLU A 434 7.73 -8.47 -3.19
N TYR A 435 8.37 -7.56 -2.45
CA TYR A 435 7.74 -6.74 -1.40
C TYR A 435 7.86 -5.26 -1.70
N MET A 436 6.79 -4.49 -1.49
CA MET A 436 6.82 -3.04 -1.60
C MET A 436 7.56 -2.42 -0.40
N ILE A 437 8.36 -1.40 -0.64
CA ILE A 437 9.10 -0.72 0.43
C ILE A 437 8.17 -0.03 1.42
N CYS A 438 8.58 0.00 2.68
CA CYS A 438 7.88 0.66 3.78
C CYS A 438 7.77 2.18 3.58
N PRO A 439 6.73 2.84 4.11
CA PRO A 439 6.76 4.28 4.31
C PRO A 439 8.03 4.70 5.08
N GLY A 440 8.68 5.78 4.67
CA GLY A 440 10.01 6.18 5.18
C GLY A 440 11.21 5.49 4.49
N GLY A 441 10.96 4.48 3.65
CA GLY A 441 11.99 3.76 2.88
C GLY A 441 12.56 2.54 3.62
N THR A 442 13.73 2.08 3.17
CA THR A 442 14.37 0.86 3.69
C THR A 442 15.39 1.11 4.81
N THR A 443 15.89 2.34 4.95
CA THR A 443 16.89 2.71 5.95
C THR A 443 16.29 3.26 7.24
N ASP A 444 15.22 4.05 7.12
CA ASP A 444 14.52 4.70 8.23
C ASP A 444 13.02 4.39 8.13
N ALA A 445 12.68 3.10 8.07
CA ALA A 445 11.30 2.64 7.96
C ALA A 445 10.46 3.22 9.11
N CYS A 446 9.31 3.81 8.76
CA CYS A 446 8.45 4.50 9.71
C CYS A 446 9.17 5.58 10.54
N HIS A 447 10.20 6.22 9.98
CA HIS A 447 11.01 7.28 10.63
C HIS A 447 11.55 6.91 12.02
N GLY A 448 11.73 5.62 12.31
CA GLY A 448 12.15 5.19 13.64
C GLY A 448 11.09 5.27 14.73
N HIS A 449 9.81 5.39 14.33
CA HIS A 449 8.65 5.55 15.20
C HIS A 449 7.54 4.54 14.87
N GLY A 450 7.91 3.39 14.29
CA GLY A 450 6.99 2.27 14.06
C GLY A 450 6.81 1.43 15.33
N ARG A 451 5.57 1.33 15.81
CA ARG A 451 5.16 0.64 17.04
C ARG A 451 5.43 -0.85 16.97
N GLN A 452 5.95 -1.39 18.07
CA GLN A 452 6.18 -2.82 18.21
C GLN A 452 4.94 -3.54 18.77
N PHE A 453 4.97 -4.87 18.76
CA PHE A 453 3.98 -5.70 19.44
C PHE A 453 4.17 -5.56 20.96
N HIS A 454 3.52 -4.58 21.58
CA HIS A 454 3.81 -4.19 22.96
C HIS A 454 3.05 -4.94 24.06
N ASN A 455 2.15 -5.90 23.74
CA ASN A 455 1.41 -6.57 24.81
C ASN A 455 1.34 -8.11 24.68
N ASN A 456 1.37 -8.77 25.84
CA ASN A 456 1.13 -10.21 26.02
C ASN A 456 -0.18 -10.66 25.35
N GLN A 457 -1.17 -9.78 25.17
CA GLN A 457 -2.41 -10.08 24.45
C GLN A 457 -2.25 -10.11 22.93
N SER A 458 -1.51 -9.19 22.30
CA SER A 458 -1.21 -9.24 20.86
C SER A 458 -0.31 -10.44 20.54
N VAL A 459 0.64 -10.74 21.43
CA VAL A 459 1.45 -11.96 21.36
C VAL A 459 0.59 -13.21 21.62
N ARG A 460 -0.39 -13.18 22.52
CA ARG A 460 -1.35 -14.29 22.74
C ARG A 460 -2.35 -14.45 21.59
N ALA A 461 -2.78 -13.38 20.93
CA ALA A 461 -3.66 -13.44 19.76
C ALA A 461 -2.91 -14.10 18.59
N VAL A 462 -1.67 -13.68 18.35
CA VAL A 462 -0.76 -14.32 17.38
C VAL A 462 -0.45 -15.77 17.78
N LEU A 463 -0.13 -16.06 19.05
CA LEU A 463 0.15 -17.44 19.54
C LEU A 463 -1.10 -18.34 19.61
N ASN A 464 -2.30 -17.79 19.82
CA ASN A 464 -3.56 -18.53 19.80
C ASN A 464 -4.01 -18.82 18.36
N LYS A 465 -3.69 -17.93 17.41
CA LYS A 465 -3.89 -18.16 15.97
C LYS A 465 -2.85 -19.13 15.38
N LEU A 466 -1.60 -19.10 15.84
CA LEU A 466 -0.50 -20.03 15.45
C LEU A 466 -0.57 -21.41 16.13
N ASN A 467 -1.76 -21.95 16.38
CA ASN A 467 -1.94 -23.15 17.20
C ASN A 467 -1.51 -24.46 16.51
N ILE A 468 -0.26 -24.57 16.06
CA ILE A 468 0.40 -25.81 15.64
C ILE A 468 1.88 -25.77 16.14
N TRP A 469 2.13 -26.56 17.20
CA TRP A 469 3.42 -27.24 17.46
C TRP A 469 4.53 -26.61 18.35
N LEU A 470 4.25 -25.75 19.35
CA LEU A 470 5.35 -25.25 20.24
C LEU A 470 5.12 -25.35 21.75
N ARG A 471 4.13 -26.15 22.21
CA ARG A 471 3.87 -26.34 23.65
C ARG A 471 4.80 -27.33 24.39
N THR A 472 5.85 -27.89 23.77
CA THR A 472 6.59 -29.01 24.41
C THR A 472 8.11 -28.88 24.58
N THR A 473 8.82 -27.84 24.11
CA THR A 473 10.31 -27.95 24.08
C THR A 473 11.16 -26.71 24.37
N LEU A 474 10.67 -25.59 24.94
CA LEU A 474 11.58 -24.49 25.31
C LEU A 474 11.35 -23.91 26.71
N ASN A 475 12.47 -23.73 27.42
CA ASN A 475 12.55 -23.31 28.82
C ASN A 475 12.37 -21.78 28.93
N ARG A 476 11.67 -21.31 29.98
CA ARG A 476 11.28 -19.89 30.20
C ARG A 476 12.43 -18.88 30.12
N SER A 477 13.66 -19.28 30.37
CA SER A 477 14.85 -18.42 30.36
C SER A 477 15.41 -18.11 28.96
N SER A 478 14.99 -18.84 27.92
CA SER A 478 15.45 -18.60 26.54
C SER A 478 14.51 -17.72 25.71
N LEU A 479 13.32 -17.41 26.23
CA LEU A 479 12.34 -16.50 25.59
C LEU A 479 12.68 -15.03 25.83
N ALA A 480 13.27 -14.69 26.98
CA ALA A 480 13.64 -13.32 27.33
C ALA A 480 14.82 -12.80 26.48
N THR A 481 15.74 -13.67 26.06
CA THR A 481 16.93 -13.29 25.30
C THR A 481 16.66 -13.17 23.79
N THR A 482 15.66 -13.88 23.27
CA THR A 482 15.19 -13.73 21.87
C THR A 482 14.21 -12.58 21.71
N ALA A 483 13.43 -12.26 22.76
CA ALA A 483 12.56 -11.08 22.78
C ALA A 483 13.34 -9.75 22.89
N LEU A 484 14.55 -9.75 23.46
CA LEU A 484 15.38 -8.55 23.58
C LEU A 484 16.07 -8.14 22.26
N PHE A 485 16.08 -9.00 21.24
CA PHE A 485 16.62 -8.71 19.90
C PHE A 485 15.57 -8.13 18.93
N LEU A 486 14.31 -8.00 19.37
CA LEU A 486 13.19 -7.47 18.58
C LEU A 486 12.85 -6.00 18.91
N CYS A 487 13.64 -5.35 19.77
CA CYS A 487 13.41 -3.97 20.17
C CYS A 487 14.23 -3.01 19.29
N MET A 488 13.80 -2.86 18.04
CA MET A 488 14.16 -1.69 17.21
C MET A 488 12.84 -0.98 16.88
N SER A 489 12.71 0.28 17.29
CA SER A 489 11.56 1.13 17.00
C SER A 489 11.59 1.50 15.52
N ASP A 490 11.19 0.60 14.62
CA ASP A 490 11.25 0.80 13.16
C ASP A 490 10.24 -0.10 12.43
N ARG A 491 9.22 -0.63 13.12
CA ARG A 491 8.46 -1.77 12.59
C ARG A 491 7.48 -1.35 11.50
N CYS A 492 7.91 -1.62 10.27
CA CYS A 492 7.08 -1.72 9.10
C CYS A 492 6.27 -3.02 9.12
N MET A 493 4.98 -2.93 8.80
CA MET A 493 4.04 -4.04 8.90
C MET A 493 3.35 -4.30 7.57
N THR A 494 3.14 -5.57 7.28
CA THR A 494 2.26 -5.99 6.19
C THR A 494 0.81 -5.59 6.48
N MET A 495 -0.04 -5.52 5.45
CA MET A 495 -1.48 -5.26 5.63
C MET A 495 -2.17 -6.29 6.54
N ALA A 496 -1.79 -7.57 6.44
CA ALA A 496 -2.27 -8.61 7.34
C ALA A 496 -1.88 -8.36 8.81
N GLU A 497 -0.67 -7.84 9.07
CA GLU A 497 -0.24 -7.47 10.42
C GLU A 497 -0.97 -6.21 10.90
N LEU A 498 -1.15 -5.20 10.05
CA LEU A 498 -1.90 -3.98 10.38
C LEU A 498 -3.36 -4.28 10.76
N ALA A 499 -3.99 -5.27 10.11
CA ALA A 499 -5.34 -5.72 10.45
C ALA A 499 -5.44 -6.23 11.90
N THR A 500 -4.37 -6.80 12.47
CA THR A 500 -4.35 -7.24 13.88
C THR A 500 -4.38 -6.11 14.90
N PHE A 501 -4.16 -4.86 14.45
CA PHE A 501 -4.28 -3.63 15.23
C PHE A 501 -5.53 -2.83 14.86
N ALA A 502 -6.45 -3.40 14.08
CA ALA A 502 -7.72 -2.76 13.77
C ALA A 502 -8.54 -2.57 15.05
N GLU A 503 -9.01 -1.36 15.24
CA GLU A 503 -9.79 -0.93 16.40
C GLU A 503 -11.12 -0.34 15.90
N ASP A 504 -12.20 -0.65 16.61
CA ASP A 504 -13.51 -0.01 16.47
C ASP A 504 -13.76 0.82 17.72
N ASN A 505 -13.79 2.14 17.56
CA ASN A 505 -13.91 3.10 18.67
C ASN A 505 -12.82 2.92 19.78
N GLY A 506 -11.65 2.42 19.39
CA GLY A 506 -10.53 2.10 20.27
C GLY A 506 -10.58 0.70 20.91
N ASP A 507 -11.63 -0.08 20.65
CA ASP A 507 -11.68 -1.49 21.01
C ASP A 507 -11.11 -2.37 19.89
N ALA A 508 -10.14 -3.23 20.23
CA ALA A 508 -9.51 -4.15 19.31
C ALA A 508 -10.55 -5.08 18.69
N THR A 509 -10.46 -5.23 17.38
CA THR A 509 -11.35 -6.08 16.59
C THR A 509 -10.68 -7.42 16.30
N ASP A 510 -11.49 -8.40 15.87
CA ASP A 510 -11.00 -9.67 15.33
C ASP A 510 -10.79 -9.61 13.81
N TYR A 511 -10.76 -8.42 13.21
CA TYR A 511 -10.62 -8.27 11.77
C TYR A 511 -9.30 -8.83 11.27
N THR A 512 -9.37 -9.40 10.07
CA THR A 512 -8.26 -10.07 9.40
C THR A 512 -8.17 -9.54 7.98
N TYR A 513 -7.03 -9.74 7.35
CA TYR A 513 -6.82 -9.34 5.97
C TYR A 513 -5.89 -10.35 5.30
N GLY A 514 -6.40 -11.10 4.33
CA GLY A 514 -5.65 -12.13 3.60
C GLY A 514 -5.40 -13.42 4.38
N GLU A 515 -6.33 -13.84 5.24
CA GLU A 515 -6.24 -15.16 5.89
C GLU A 515 -6.45 -16.32 4.89
N ASP A 516 -7.21 -16.11 3.80
CA ASP A 516 -7.28 -17.06 2.68
C ASP A 516 -6.23 -16.71 1.61
N PRO A 517 -5.17 -17.52 1.44
CA PRO A 517 -4.13 -17.26 0.46
C PRO A 517 -4.59 -17.35 -1.01
N ASN A 518 -5.83 -17.79 -1.27
CA ASN A 518 -6.40 -17.85 -2.61
C ASN A 518 -7.41 -16.73 -2.90
N GLU A 519 -7.65 -15.83 -1.94
CA GLU A 519 -8.56 -14.70 -2.11
C GLU A 519 -7.84 -13.58 -2.90
N GLY A 520 -8.18 -13.46 -4.18
CA GLY A 520 -7.53 -12.53 -5.10
C GLY A 520 -7.68 -11.06 -4.70
N SER A 521 -8.75 -10.71 -3.98
CA SER A 521 -8.99 -9.34 -3.51
C SER A 521 -8.05 -8.87 -2.38
N THR A 522 -7.31 -9.79 -1.76
CA THR A 522 -6.38 -9.51 -0.65
C THR A 522 -4.96 -10.02 -0.94
N TRP A 523 -4.60 -10.15 -2.22
CA TRP A 523 -3.29 -10.64 -2.68
C TRP A 523 -2.11 -9.84 -2.08
N ASP A 524 -2.35 -8.57 -1.77
CA ASP A 524 -1.39 -7.60 -1.26
C ASP A 524 -1.16 -7.70 0.26
N ALA A 525 -1.94 -8.54 0.95
CA ALA A 525 -1.92 -8.73 2.40
C ALA A 525 -0.51 -8.88 3.00
N HIS A 526 0.41 -9.50 2.27
CA HIS A 526 1.81 -9.72 2.67
C HIS A 526 2.84 -9.08 1.73
N ARG A 527 2.40 -8.27 0.78
CA ARG A 527 3.26 -7.64 -0.23
C ARG A 527 3.30 -6.13 -0.10
N ILE A 528 2.25 -5.55 0.46
CA ILE A 528 2.16 -4.12 0.74
C ILE A 528 2.32 -3.87 2.23
N PHE A 529 3.05 -2.81 2.51
CA PHE A 529 3.46 -2.46 3.84
C PHE A 529 3.05 -1.03 4.19
N GLY A 530 2.74 -0.84 5.48
CA GLY A 530 2.45 0.45 6.09
C GLY A 530 3.09 0.58 7.47
N CYS A 531 2.87 1.73 8.08
CA CYS A 531 3.38 2.05 9.41
C CYS A 531 2.24 2.15 10.42
N TYR A 532 2.43 1.56 11.59
CA TYR A 532 1.62 1.80 12.78
C TYR A 532 2.48 2.57 13.77
N CYS A 533 2.11 3.82 14.07
CA CYS A 533 3.00 4.73 14.77
C CYS A 533 3.01 4.53 16.29
N ASP A 534 4.17 4.81 16.89
CA ASP A 534 4.33 4.93 18.34
C ASP A 534 3.42 6.03 18.90
N ASP A 535 3.08 5.90 20.19
CA ASP A 535 2.24 6.88 20.88
C ASP A 535 2.88 8.27 20.79
N GLY A 536 2.10 9.25 20.33
CA GLY A 536 2.57 10.62 20.10
C GLY A 536 3.14 10.88 18.70
N TYR A 537 3.18 9.88 17.82
CA TYR A 537 3.56 10.00 16.41
C TYR A 537 2.40 9.64 15.46
N SER A 538 2.42 10.21 14.26
CA SER A 538 1.39 10.04 13.23
C SER A 538 1.94 10.36 11.84
N GLY A 539 1.06 10.41 10.85
CA GLY A 539 1.44 10.53 9.45
C GLY A 539 1.72 9.16 8.83
N TYR A 540 1.86 9.14 7.50
CA TYR A 540 1.95 7.90 6.75
C TYR A 540 3.23 7.08 7.04
N ASP A 541 4.29 7.76 7.49
CA ASP A 541 5.60 7.21 7.81
C ASP A 541 6.05 7.55 9.23
N CYS A 542 5.12 7.91 10.11
CA CYS A 542 5.35 8.25 11.52
C CYS A 542 6.34 9.41 11.77
N SER A 543 6.54 10.29 10.78
CA SER A 543 7.38 11.49 10.92
C SER A 543 6.69 12.67 11.61
N GLU A 544 5.35 12.66 11.71
CA GLU A 544 4.58 13.73 12.33
C GLU A 544 4.31 13.44 13.82
N ARG A 545 4.13 14.48 14.61
CA ARG A 545 3.73 14.43 16.02
C ARG A 545 2.24 14.63 16.16
N VAL A 546 1.62 13.79 17.00
CA VAL A 546 0.21 13.95 17.39
C VAL A 546 0.09 15.16 18.30
N CYS A 547 -0.84 16.05 17.99
CA CYS A 547 -1.20 17.15 18.89
C CYS A 547 -2.30 16.72 19.87
N PRO A 548 -2.33 17.31 21.07
CA PRO A 548 -3.42 17.11 22.02
C PRO A 548 -4.79 17.35 21.39
N VAL A 549 -5.74 16.52 21.79
CA VAL A 549 -7.16 16.63 21.41
C VAL A 549 -7.99 16.94 22.65
N GLY A 550 -9.15 17.53 22.45
CA GLY A 550 -10.09 17.81 23.53
C GLY A 550 -11.40 18.39 23.02
N ASP A 551 -12.35 18.54 23.95
CA ASP A 551 -13.65 19.16 23.69
C ASP A 551 -13.50 20.63 23.29
N ASP A 552 -14.40 21.11 22.44
CA ASP A 552 -14.45 22.52 22.08
C ASP A 552 -15.21 23.30 23.19
N PRO A 553 -14.58 24.17 23.98
CA PRO A 553 -15.25 24.92 25.05
C PRO A 553 -16.30 25.94 24.57
N GLY A 554 -16.50 26.09 23.25
CA GLY A 554 -17.50 26.98 22.65
C GLY A 554 -18.78 26.30 22.18
N SER A 555 -18.84 24.97 22.13
CA SER A 555 -20.07 24.20 21.92
C SER A 555 -20.91 24.18 23.21
N TRP A 556 -22.22 23.95 23.06
CA TRP A 556 -23.18 24.03 24.18
C TRP A 556 -24.16 22.86 24.09
N GLY A 557 -24.62 22.39 25.26
CA GLY A 557 -25.62 21.33 25.34
C GLY A 557 -25.08 19.95 24.99
N GLN A 558 -23.76 19.78 25.14
CA GLN A 558 -23.10 18.49 25.07
C GLN A 558 -23.10 17.85 26.45
N GLU A 559 -23.07 16.52 26.45
CA GLU A 559 -22.96 15.71 27.65
C GLU A 559 -21.78 14.75 27.47
N PRO A 560 -20.97 14.53 28.53
CA PRO A 560 -19.96 13.47 28.53
C PRO A 560 -20.62 12.10 28.50
N GLU A 561 -19.89 11.09 28.01
CA GLU A 561 -20.34 9.69 28.08
C GLU A 561 -20.52 9.27 29.54
N VAL A 562 -21.66 8.64 29.83
CA VAL A 562 -21.96 8.05 31.14
C VAL A 562 -22.34 6.60 30.97
N GLN A 563 -21.52 5.73 31.53
CA GLN A 563 -21.83 4.31 31.61
C GLN A 563 -22.32 3.97 33.01
N THR A 564 -23.37 3.16 33.07
CA THR A 564 -24.01 2.76 34.31
C THR A 564 -23.73 1.29 34.57
N MET A 565 -23.23 0.96 35.76
CA MET A 565 -22.93 -0.39 36.18
C MET A 565 -23.76 -0.80 37.40
N THR A 566 -24.27 -2.03 37.39
CA THR A 566 -24.86 -2.67 38.57
C THR A 566 -24.07 -3.91 38.92
N CYS A 567 -23.73 -4.09 40.20
CA CYS A 567 -22.98 -5.24 40.67
C CYS A 567 -23.70 -5.97 41.82
N GLN A 568 -23.91 -7.28 41.62
CA GLN A 568 -24.45 -8.20 42.61
C GLN A 568 -23.37 -9.20 43.05
N ALA A 569 -22.90 -9.10 44.29
CA ALA A 569 -21.93 -10.04 44.85
C ALA A 569 -21.90 -9.98 46.39
N THR A 570 -21.63 -11.11 47.04
CA THR A 570 -21.38 -11.20 48.49
C THR A 570 -19.88 -11.25 48.85
N ASN A 571 -19.00 -11.65 47.92
CA ASN A 571 -17.54 -11.64 48.09
C ASN A 571 -16.80 -11.60 46.74
N GLY A 572 -15.47 -11.49 46.77
CA GLY A 572 -14.61 -11.61 45.60
C GLY A 572 -14.19 -10.28 44.95
N THR A 573 -13.63 -10.39 43.75
CA THR A 573 -13.13 -9.27 42.94
C THR A 573 -13.60 -9.42 41.49
N PHE A 574 -13.60 -8.32 40.74
CA PHE A 574 -13.79 -8.31 39.29
C PHE A 574 -12.75 -7.40 38.63
N THR A 575 -12.59 -7.47 37.32
CA THR A 575 -11.80 -6.50 36.56
C THR A 575 -12.66 -5.82 35.51
N LEU A 576 -12.26 -4.59 35.17
CA LEU A 576 -12.82 -3.84 34.05
C LEU A 576 -11.76 -3.69 32.97
N THR A 577 -12.18 -3.75 31.71
CA THR A 577 -11.31 -3.55 30.55
C THR A 577 -11.87 -2.43 29.68
N PHE A 578 -11.02 -1.47 29.33
CA PHE A 578 -11.33 -0.36 28.43
C PHE A 578 -10.19 -0.18 27.42
N ARG A 579 -10.48 -0.27 26.11
CA ARG A 579 -9.49 -0.14 25.05
C ARG A 579 -8.24 -1.02 25.30
N GLN A 580 -8.50 -2.29 25.63
CA GLN A 580 -7.50 -3.35 25.93
C GLN A 580 -6.62 -3.13 27.17
N ALA A 581 -6.83 -2.04 27.92
CA ALA A 581 -6.22 -1.88 29.23
C ALA A 581 -7.15 -2.49 30.29
N GLU A 582 -6.66 -3.49 31.02
CA GLU A 582 -7.37 -4.16 32.10
C GLU A 582 -6.94 -3.55 33.44
N THR A 583 -7.91 -3.29 34.33
CA THR A 583 -7.65 -2.78 35.66
C THR A 583 -6.98 -3.81 36.55
N GLU A 584 -6.30 -3.37 37.60
CA GLU A 584 -6.04 -4.26 38.74
C GLU A 584 -7.37 -4.78 39.34
N PRO A 585 -7.38 -5.95 40.03
CA PRO A 585 -8.62 -6.52 40.57
C PRO A 585 -9.35 -5.57 41.53
N ILE A 586 -10.59 -5.23 41.18
CA ILE A 586 -11.47 -4.35 41.95
C ILE A 586 -12.24 -5.21 42.97
N PRO A 587 -12.12 -4.95 44.29
CA PRO A 587 -12.86 -5.70 45.29
C PRO A 587 -14.35 -5.32 45.29
N ARG A 588 -15.22 -6.27 45.65
CA ARG A 588 -16.69 -6.02 45.72
C ARG A 588 -17.09 -4.83 46.60
N ASN A 589 -16.26 -4.51 47.59
CA ASN A 589 -16.49 -3.45 48.56
C ASN A 589 -15.67 -2.19 48.26
N ALA A 590 -15.16 -2.05 47.03
CA ALA A 590 -14.49 -0.83 46.57
C ALA A 590 -15.43 0.37 46.71
N SER A 591 -14.90 1.47 47.24
CA SER A 591 -15.59 2.76 47.27
C SER A 591 -15.60 3.41 45.88
N SER A 592 -16.36 4.50 45.73
CA SER A 592 -16.37 5.25 44.47
C SER A 592 -14.99 5.87 44.16
N GLU A 593 -14.22 6.24 45.18
CA GLU A 593 -12.84 6.73 45.01
C GLU A 593 -11.91 5.59 44.59
N ASP A 594 -12.02 4.40 45.21
CA ASP A 594 -11.20 3.24 44.82
C ASP A 594 -11.47 2.86 43.36
N LEU A 595 -12.74 2.87 42.94
CA LEU A 595 -13.12 2.57 41.55
C LEU A 595 -12.60 3.65 40.59
N LYS A 596 -12.69 4.92 40.97
CA LYS A 596 -12.12 6.04 40.20
C LYS A 596 -10.61 5.88 40.03
N GLU A 597 -9.85 5.75 41.12
CA GLU A 597 -8.40 5.60 41.09
C GLU A 597 -7.97 4.39 40.27
N THR A 598 -8.73 3.29 40.34
CA THR A 598 -8.45 2.07 39.57
C THR A 598 -8.68 2.26 38.07
N LEU A 599 -9.69 3.03 37.66
CA LEU A 599 -9.95 3.36 36.26
C LEU A 599 -8.94 4.38 35.71
N GLU A 600 -8.63 5.44 36.45
CA GLU A 600 -7.63 6.46 36.07
C GLU A 600 -6.19 5.93 36.04
N ALA A 601 -5.96 4.73 36.60
CA ALA A 601 -4.67 4.04 36.48
C ALA A 601 -4.45 3.37 35.10
N LEU A 602 -5.50 3.21 34.29
CA LEU A 602 -5.38 2.67 32.93
C LEU A 602 -4.73 3.71 32.01
N ALA A 603 -3.75 3.32 31.21
CA ALA A 603 -3.12 4.24 30.25
C ALA A 603 -4.08 4.79 29.17
N THR A 604 -5.26 4.18 29.02
CA THR A 604 -6.31 4.55 28.06
C THR A 604 -7.39 5.47 28.65
N ILE A 605 -7.34 5.73 29.95
CA ILE A 605 -8.25 6.63 30.67
C ILE A 605 -7.41 7.70 31.37
N ASP A 606 -7.84 8.96 31.31
CA ASP A 606 -7.11 10.07 31.95
C ASP A 606 -7.88 10.52 33.20
N VAL A 607 -9.11 11.04 33.03
CA VAL A 607 -9.97 11.47 34.14
C VAL A 607 -11.39 10.91 33.99
N VAL A 608 -11.91 10.35 35.08
CA VAL A 608 -13.31 9.92 35.21
C VAL A 608 -13.95 10.46 36.48
N SER A 609 -15.28 10.57 36.47
CA SER A 609 -16.08 10.83 37.67
C SER A 609 -16.93 9.62 37.99
N VAL A 610 -16.83 9.11 39.22
CA VAL A 610 -17.60 7.94 39.67
C VAL A 610 -18.58 8.36 40.76
N ALA A 611 -19.85 8.01 40.60
CA ALA A 611 -20.91 8.30 41.57
C ALA A 611 -21.75 7.05 41.85
N PHE A 612 -22.10 6.82 43.12
CA PHE A 612 -22.98 5.74 43.57
C PHE A 612 -24.34 6.33 43.97
N GLU A 613 -25.44 5.66 43.61
CA GLU A 613 -26.79 6.17 43.88
C GLU A 613 -27.20 6.10 45.36
N THR A 614 -26.90 5.01 46.05
CA THR A 614 -27.45 4.76 47.40
C THR A 614 -26.47 4.23 48.44
N GLY A 615 -25.32 3.69 48.02
CA GLY A 615 -24.39 2.93 48.87
C GLY A 615 -22.97 3.47 48.92
N ASP A 616 -22.15 2.87 49.79
CA ASP A 616 -20.72 3.21 49.95
C ASP A 616 -19.79 2.25 49.19
N THR A 617 -20.34 1.20 48.56
CA THR A 617 -19.58 0.13 47.92
C THR A 617 -20.14 -0.22 46.55
N VAL A 618 -19.27 -0.53 45.59
CA VAL A 618 -19.63 -0.82 44.20
C VAL A 618 -20.58 -2.01 44.03
N CYS A 619 -20.51 -3.04 44.87
CA CYS A 619 -21.40 -4.22 44.81
C CYS A 619 -22.27 -4.38 46.05
N GLN A 620 -23.57 -4.57 45.85
CA GLN A 620 -24.52 -4.96 46.90
C GLN A 620 -24.98 -6.41 46.75
N ASP A 621 -25.44 -7.01 47.84
CA ASP A 621 -25.85 -8.42 47.87
C ASP A 621 -27.10 -8.67 47.00
N ASP A 622 -27.94 -7.66 46.80
CA ASP A 622 -29.16 -7.70 45.98
C ASP A 622 -29.01 -7.03 44.60
N GLY A 623 -27.82 -6.51 44.28
CA GLY A 623 -27.56 -5.80 43.03
C GLY A 623 -28.29 -4.46 42.88
N SER A 624 -28.83 -3.89 43.96
CA SER A 624 -29.60 -2.64 43.91
C SER A 624 -28.75 -1.40 43.70
N GLU A 625 -27.44 -1.47 43.94
CA GLU A 625 -26.54 -0.33 43.75
C GLU A 625 -26.27 -0.09 42.28
N VAL A 626 -26.42 1.17 41.89
CA VAL A 626 -26.12 1.67 40.56
C VAL A 626 -24.92 2.62 40.70
N ALA A 627 -23.82 2.27 40.05
CA ALA A 627 -22.67 3.14 39.93
C ALA A 627 -22.63 3.76 38.53
N SER A 628 -22.46 5.07 38.45
CA SER A 628 -22.30 5.82 37.21
C SER A 628 -20.84 6.21 37.05
N VAL A 629 -20.26 5.84 35.92
CA VAL A 629 -18.92 6.24 35.48
C VAL A 629 -19.07 7.25 34.35
N THR A 630 -18.70 8.50 34.61
CA THR A 630 -18.68 9.57 33.60
C THR A 630 -17.26 9.72 33.06
N PHE A 631 -17.10 9.58 31.74
CA PHE A 631 -15.84 9.82 31.06
C PHE A 631 -15.66 11.32 30.85
N VAL A 632 -14.71 11.92 31.58
CA VAL A 632 -14.53 13.38 31.56
C VAL A 632 -13.63 13.80 30.39
N THR A 633 -12.59 13.01 30.12
CA THR A 633 -11.54 13.33 29.14
C THR A 633 -11.55 12.47 27.89
N GLN A 634 -12.28 11.35 27.91
CA GLN A 634 -12.49 10.50 26.75
C GLN A 634 -13.81 10.98 26.15
N HIS A 635 -13.71 11.81 25.11
CA HIS A 635 -14.83 12.52 24.52
C HIS A 635 -15.57 11.65 23.50
N GLY A 636 -16.79 12.06 23.14
CA GLY A 636 -17.67 11.33 22.24
C GLY A 636 -18.34 10.10 22.87
N ASP A 637 -19.01 9.32 22.03
CA ASP A 637 -19.58 8.02 22.36
C ASP A 637 -18.43 7.01 22.46
N VAL A 638 -18.09 6.55 23.67
CA VAL A 638 -16.95 5.65 23.91
C VAL A 638 -17.40 4.23 24.23
N PRO A 639 -16.59 3.19 23.93
CA PRO A 639 -17.01 1.80 24.10
C PRO A 639 -17.36 1.45 25.55
N LEU A 640 -18.28 0.50 25.72
CA LEU A 640 -18.67 0.00 27.04
C LEU A 640 -17.50 -0.68 27.76
N LEU A 641 -17.38 -0.42 29.06
CA LEU A 641 -16.47 -1.16 29.93
C LEU A 641 -16.80 -2.66 29.90
N MET A 642 -15.83 -3.47 29.51
CA MET A 642 -15.96 -4.93 29.54
C MET A 642 -15.66 -5.45 30.95
N VAL A 643 -16.40 -6.46 31.41
CA VAL A 643 -16.29 -6.99 32.78
C VAL A 643 -15.86 -8.45 32.79
N ASP A 644 -14.86 -8.79 33.62
CA ASP A 644 -14.62 -10.16 34.08
C ASP A 644 -15.05 -10.31 35.55
N ALA A 645 -16.20 -10.95 35.76
CA ALA A 645 -16.79 -11.25 37.07
C ALA A 645 -16.46 -12.67 37.57
N SER A 646 -15.54 -13.41 36.94
CA SER A 646 -15.27 -14.83 37.23
C SER A 646 -14.79 -15.12 38.66
N LEU A 647 -14.29 -14.10 39.36
CA LEU A 647 -13.85 -14.20 40.76
C LEU A 647 -14.84 -13.63 41.77
N LEU A 648 -15.98 -13.08 41.31
CA LEU A 648 -17.07 -12.66 42.21
C LEU A 648 -17.86 -13.88 42.69
N VAL A 649 -18.27 -13.82 43.95
CA VAL A 649 -19.10 -14.81 44.60
C VAL A 649 -20.35 -14.12 45.09
N ASP A 650 -21.50 -14.68 44.76
CA ASP A 650 -22.79 -14.35 45.36
C ASP A 650 -23.37 -15.60 46.02
N ASP A 651 -23.48 -15.57 47.35
CA ASP A 651 -24.06 -16.65 48.16
C ASP A 651 -25.55 -16.84 47.88
N SER A 652 -26.25 -15.81 47.40
CA SER A 652 -27.66 -15.90 46.96
C SER A 652 -27.81 -16.67 45.65
N ASN A 653 -26.75 -16.73 44.85
CA ASN A 653 -26.67 -17.41 43.55
C ASN A 653 -25.74 -18.64 43.56
N GLY A 654 -25.67 -19.35 44.68
CA GLY A 654 -25.00 -20.66 44.76
C GLY A 654 -23.57 -20.64 45.29
N GLY A 655 -23.01 -19.47 45.64
CA GLY A 655 -21.79 -19.34 46.45
C GLY A 655 -20.49 -19.89 45.84
N ALA A 656 -20.44 -20.06 44.52
CA ALA A 656 -19.24 -20.48 43.80
C ALA A 656 -18.57 -19.28 43.11
N PRO A 657 -17.25 -19.30 42.86
CA PRO A 657 -16.61 -18.31 42.00
C PRO A 657 -17.32 -18.21 40.65
N GLY A 658 -17.62 -16.99 40.23
CA GLY A 658 -18.41 -16.68 39.04
C GLY A 658 -19.93 -16.68 39.27
N SER A 659 -20.41 -16.80 40.52
CA SER A 659 -21.84 -16.66 40.82
C SER A 659 -22.29 -15.21 41.01
N GLY A 660 -21.35 -14.27 41.23
CA GLY A 660 -21.64 -12.84 41.20
C GLY A 660 -21.79 -12.31 39.78
N ASN A 661 -22.43 -11.15 39.63
CA ASN A 661 -22.72 -10.55 38.33
C ASN A 661 -22.42 -9.05 38.33
N VAL A 662 -21.87 -8.56 37.21
CA VAL A 662 -21.72 -7.13 36.93
C VAL A 662 -22.25 -6.88 35.54
N THR A 663 -23.10 -5.87 35.39
CA THR A 663 -23.62 -5.46 34.08
C THR A 663 -23.33 -3.99 33.87
N VAL A 664 -22.73 -3.65 32.72
CA VAL A 664 -22.48 -2.28 32.28
C VAL A 664 -23.41 -1.99 31.11
N VAL A 665 -24.07 -0.83 31.14
CA VAL A 665 -24.93 -0.34 30.06
C VAL A 665 -24.65 1.13 29.79
N GLU A 666 -24.92 1.56 28.55
CA GLU A 666 -24.90 2.97 28.18
C GLU A 666 -26.00 3.71 28.95
N GLY A 667 -25.61 4.74 29.71
CA GLY A 667 -26.51 5.62 30.44
C GLY A 667 -26.81 6.89 29.66
N VAL A 668 -25.76 7.61 29.28
CA VAL A 668 -25.82 8.81 28.44
C VAL A 668 -24.76 8.69 27.36
N GLN A 669 -25.21 8.70 26.11
CA GLN A 669 -24.31 8.73 24.95
C GLN A 669 -23.54 10.05 24.92
N GLY A 670 -22.22 9.97 24.90
CA GLY A 670 -21.32 11.11 24.88
C GLY A 670 -21.42 11.89 23.57
N THR A 671 -21.46 13.22 23.69
CA THR A 671 -21.56 14.17 22.55
C THR A 671 -20.50 15.25 22.58
N THR A 672 -19.58 15.19 23.54
CA THR A 672 -18.37 16.04 23.57
C THR A 672 -17.48 15.74 22.37
N GLU A 673 -16.77 16.74 21.85
CA GLU A 673 -15.92 16.56 20.67
C GLU A 673 -14.50 16.11 21.06
N GLU A 674 -13.81 15.41 20.16
CA GLU A 674 -12.39 15.04 20.32
C GLU A 674 -11.56 15.71 19.23
N GLU A 675 -11.35 17.03 19.37
CA GLU A 675 -10.84 17.85 18.28
C GLU A 675 -9.40 18.28 18.54
N THR A 676 -8.58 18.30 17.48
CA THR A 676 -7.18 18.73 17.57
C THR A 676 -7.11 20.16 18.11
N CYS A 677 -6.35 20.35 19.19
CA CYS A 677 -6.22 21.61 19.91
C CYS A 677 -7.59 22.24 20.26
N SER A 678 -8.59 21.41 20.60
CA SER A 678 -9.95 21.82 20.99
C SER A 678 -10.62 22.79 20.00
N ASN A 679 -10.23 22.79 18.72
CA ASN A 679 -10.62 23.82 17.74
C ASN A 679 -10.32 25.27 18.16
N ARG A 680 -9.39 25.48 19.11
CA ARG A 680 -9.01 26.77 19.70
C ARG A 680 -7.51 27.06 19.62
N GLY A 681 -6.77 26.26 18.86
CA GLY A 681 -5.38 26.51 18.47
C GLY A 681 -5.01 25.89 17.14
N LEU A 682 -3.77 26.13 16.71
CA LEU A 682 -3.15 25.45 15.56
C LEU A 682 -2.14 24.41 16.04
N CYS A 683 -2.13 23.25 15.40
CA CYS A 683 -1.22 22.16 15.71
C CYS A 683 0.09 22.30 14.91
N ASP A 684 1.23 22.34 15.60
CA ASP A 684 2.52 22.15 14.96
C ASP A 684 2.85 20.66 14.92
N ARG A 685 2.70 20.04 13.75
CA ARG A 685 2.92 18.59 13.52
C ARG A 685 4.39 18.18 13.61
N HIS A 686 5.34 19.11 13.72
CA HIS A 686 6.73 18.77 13.96
C HIS A 686 7.03 18.63 15.46
N THR A 687 6.37 19.41 16.31
CA THR A 687 6.60 19.42 17.76
C THR A 687 5.51 18.68 18.55
N GLY A 688 4.30 18.59 18.00
CA GLY A 688 3.09 18.11 18.68
C GLY A 688 2.44 19.18 19.57
N GLU A 689 2.84 20.45 19.46
CA GLU A 689 2.36 21.51 20.35
C GLU A 689 1.21 22.31 19.74
N CYS A 690 0.19 22.61 20.56
CA CYS A 690 -0.90 23.49 20.17
C CYS A 690 -0.58 24.97 20.47
N SER A 691 -0.62 25.79 19.42
CA SER A 691 -0.55 27.24 19.51
C SER A 691 -1.94 27.84 19.73
N CYS A 692 -2.31 28.09 20.99
CA CYS A 692 -3.65 28.58 21.34
C CYS A 692 -3.93 30.00 20.83
N PHE A 693 -5.15 30.22 20.35
CA PHE A 693 -5.61 31.53 19.94
C PHE A 693 -5.83 32.47 21.15
N PRO A 694 -5.83 33.81 20.94
CA PRO A 694 -6.04 34.76 22.03
C PRO A 694 -7.35 34.51 22.80
N GLY A 695 -7.25 34.40 24.12
CA GLY A 695 -8.38 34.11 25.01
C GLY A 695 -8.56 32.64 25.36
N TRP A 696 -7.67 31.76 24.87
CA TRP A 696 -7.67 30.33 25.13
C TRP A 696 -6.32 29.89 25.72
N SER A 697 -6.34 28.83 26.51
CA SER A 697 -5.16 28.25 27.17
C SER A 697 -5.38 26.75 27.36
N SER A 698 -4.33 26.05 27.76
CA SER A 698 -4.35 24.65 28.17
C SER A 698 -5.41 24.36 29.25
N SER A 699 -6.10 23.24 29.10
CA SER A 699 -7.15 22.75 29.99
C SER A 699 -6.71 21.51 30.79
N ASN A 700 -7.55 21.12 31.75
CA ASN A 700 -7.46 19.82 32.45
C ASN A 700 -8.32 18.73 31.79
N GLY A 701 -8.88 19.01 30.61
CA GLY A 701 -9.79 18.13 29.88
C GLY A 701 -11.24 18.12 30.38
N ALA A 702 -11.52 18.82 31.49
CA ALA A 702 -12.86 19.01 32.06
C ALA A 702 -13.36 20.46 31.88
N GLY A 703 -12.75 21.23 30.98
CA GLY A 703 -13.06 22.64 30.75
C GLY A 703 -12.49 23.62 31.79
N GLU A 704 -11.71 23.14 32.77
CA GLU A 704 -10.95 24.00 33.69
C GLU A 704 -9.49 24.15 33.25
N ILE A 705 -8.73 25.03 33.91
CA ILE A 705 -7.31 25.24 33.59
C ILE A 705 -6.48 24.01 33.97
N GLY A 706 -5.55 23.61 33.10
CA GLY A 706 -4.66 22.48 33.33
C GLY A 706 -3.48 22.45 32.37
N ASP A 707 -2.76 21.33 32.28
CA ASP A 707 -1.48 21.21 31.58
C ASP A 707 -1.54 20.38 30.27
N ARG A 708 -2.74 19.96 29.80
CA ARG A 708 -2.91 19.12 28.59
C ARG A 708 -2.43 19.78 27.28
N SER A 709 -2.19 21.09 27.30
CA SER A 709 -1.75 21.90 26.16
C SER A 709 -2.67 21.78 24.93
N ASP A 710 -3.97 21.68 25.18
CA ASP A 710 -5.04 21.40 24.21
C ASP A 710 -5.83 22.64 23.78
N CYS A 711 -5.61 23.81 24.40
CA CYS A 711 -6.38 25.03 24.18
C CYS A 711 -7.86 24.95 24.58
N GLY A 712 -8.26 23.96 25.40
CA GLY A 712 -9.64 23.73 25.84
C GLY A 712 -10.14 24.67 26.94
N TYR A 713 -9.30 25.55 27.49
CA TYR A 713 -9.70 26.45 28.59
C TYR A 713 -9.92 27.89 28.11
N ARG A 714 -11.09 28.46 28.42
CA ARG A 714 -11.42 29.86 28.15
C ARG A 714 -10.84 30.79 29.22
N VAL A 715 -9.86 31.61 28.84
CA VAL A 715 -9.24 32.58 29.75
C VAL A 715 -10.23 33.71 30.08
N PRO A 716 -10.53 33.97 31.36
CA PRO A 716 -11.42 35.06 31.75
C PRO A 716 -10.85 36.41 31.31
N MET A 717 -11.61 37.17 30.50
CA MET A 717 -11.20 38.52 30.14
C MET A 717 -11.23 39.42 31.37
N THR A 718 -10.07 39.74 31.94
CA THR A 718 -9.99 40.83 32.92
C THR A 718 -10.34 42.12 32.19
N THR A 719 -11.39 42.79 32.69
CA THR A 719 -11.82 44.08 32.15
C THR A 719 -10.69 45.09 32.33
N HIS A 720 -9.99 45.44 31.25
CA HIS A 720 -9.37 46.75 31.17
C HIS A 720 -10.51 47.78 31.14
N LEU A 721 -10.98 48.17 32.32
CA LEU A 721 -11.78 49.37 32.51
C LEU A 721 -11.06 50.52 31.81
N ARG A 722 -11.76 51.17 30.87
CA ARG A 722 -11.32 52.39 30.20
C ARG A 722 -10.98 53.45 31.26
N GLY A 723 -9.71 53.56 31.62
CA GLY A 723 -9.14 54.73 32.28
C GLY A 723 -9.09 55.89 31.30
N SER A 724 -9.68 57.00 31.70
CA SER A 724 -9.66 58.26 30.97
C SER A 724 -8.25 58.71 30.60
N LYS A 725 -8.15 59.41 29.46
CA LYS A 725 -6.97 60.12 28.96
C LYS A 725 -6.09 60.70 30.08
N SER A 726 -4.82 60.31 30.12
CA SER A 726 -3.72 61.26 30.27
C SER A 726 -2.53 60.78 29.43
N ARG A 727 -1.95 61.72 28.69
CA ARG A 727 -0.74 61.51 27.86
C ARG A 727 0.45 61.27 28.78
N GLY A 728 1.32 60.34 28.41
CA GLY A 728 2.72 60.36 28.82
C GLY A 728 3.33 58.99 29.09
N GLU A 729 4.18 58.56 28.16
CA GLU A 729 5.37 57.72 28.37
C GLU A 729 5.23 56.18 28.48
N SER A 730 6.23 55.59 27.84
CA SER A 730 6.47 54.18 27.56
C SER A 730 6.94 53.43 28.80
N THR A 731 6.30 52.30 29.12
CA THR A 731 6.91 51.22 29.92
C THR A 731 6.29 49.88 29.56
N VAL A 732 7.12 48.98 29.04
CA VAL A 732 6.90 47.54 28.93
C VAL A 732 7.05 46.91 30.32
N ALA A 733 6.06 46.16 30.80
CA ALA A 733 6.14 45.30 31.99
C ALA A 733 5.76 43.87 31.53
N LYS A 734 6.71 42.96 31.27
CA LYS A 734 7.43 42.07 32.20
C LYS A 734 6.52 41.39 33.23
N SER A 735 6.22 40.14 32.93
CA SER A 735 5.73 39.10 33.84
C SER A 735 6.72 38.90 35.01
N VAL A 736 6.16 38.74 36.20
CA VAL A 736 6.88 38.46 37.44
C VAL A 736 6.98 36.94 37.60
N LEU A 737 8.19 36.41 37.39
CA LEU A 737 8.64 35.15 37.98
C LEU A 737 9.19 35.45 39.39
N PRO A 738 9.05 34.55 40.38
CA PRO A 738 9.68 34.73 41.68
C PRO A 738 11.18 34.41 41.58
N GLN A 739 12.04 35.37 42.00
CA GLN A 739 13.48 35.15 42.16
C GLN A 739 13.79 34.65 43.57
N GLY A 740 14.57 33.58 43.65
CA GLY A 740 15.35 33.16 44.81
C GLY A 740 16.76 32.72 44.37
N GLU A 741 17.72 33.63 44.58
CA GLU A 741 19.18 33.45 44.73
C GLU A 741 20.04 32.88 43.59
N SER A 742 20.63 33.81 42.84
CA SER A 742 21.84 33.63 42.03
C SER A 742 23.11 33.64 42.90
N THR A 743 23.91 32.58 42.85
CA THR A 743 25.35 32.66 43.07
C THR A 743 26.09 32.42 41.74
N ASN A 744 27.02 33.31 41.44
CA ASN A 744 27.87 33.33 40.26
C ASN A 744 28.58 31.99 40.01
N LYS A 745 28.48 31.46 38.78
CA LYS A 745 29.47 30.54 38.20
C LYS A 745 29.50 30.60 36.66
N TYR A 746 29.95 31.73 36.12
CA TYR A 746 30.51 31.77 34.77
C TYR A 746 31.94 31.20 34.82
N SER A 747 32.08 29.87 34.77
CA SER A 747 33.36 29.21 34.45
C SER A 747 33.28 27.75 33.96
N ASP A 748 32.11 27.11 33.82
CA ASP A 748 32.04 25.65 33.58
C ASP A 748 31.60 25.21 32.17
N LEU A 749 31.49 26.12 31.18
CA LEU A 749 31.14 25.77 29.79
C LEU A 749 32.28 25.06 29.01
N SER A 750 33.53 25.13 29.48
CA SER A 750 34.64 24.37 28.88
C SER A 750 34.80 22.95 29.45
N VAL A 751 34.13 22.64 30.56
CA VAL A 751 34.24 21.33 31.24
C VAL A 751 33.19 20.34 30.72
N ILE A 752 31.98 20.82 30.40
CA ILE A 752 30.88 19.99 29.86
C ILE A 752 31.20 19.49 28.44
N ALA A 753 31.82 20.33 27.60
CA ALA A 753 32.28 19.92 26.27
C ALA A 753 33.50 18.97 26.31
N ALA A 754 34.24 18.93 27.43
CA ALA A 754 35.34 18.00 27.63
C ALA A 754 34.86 16.64 28.18
N GLN A 755 33.79 16.62 29.00
CA GLN A 755 33.16 15.40 29.48
C GLN A 755 32.43 14.63 28.36
N SER A 756 31.68 15.30 27.49
CA SER A 756 31.01 14.64 26.36
C SER A 756 32.00 14.03 25.36
N LYS A 757 33.17 14.66 25.15
CA LYS A 757 34.26 14.11 24.33
C LYS A 757 34.97 12.93 25.00
N LEU A 758 35.09 12.90 26.33
CA LEU A 758 35.68 11.77 27.06
C LEU A 758 34.75 10.54 27.05
N GLU A 759 33.44 10.74 27.16
CA GLU A 759 32.44 9.69 27.09
C GLU A 759 32.31 9.09 25.67
N ALA A 760 32.42 9.94 24.63
CA ALA A 760 32.48 9.47 23.24
C ALA A 760 33.76 8.64 22.95
N LEU A 761 34.93 9.06 23.48
CA LEU A 761 36.18 8.31 23.35
C LEU A 761 36.19 7.01 24.18
N ALA A 762 35.47 6.96 25.30
CA ALA A 762 35.30 5.73 26.08
C ALA A 762 34.45 4.70 25.31
N ARG A 763 33.34 5.12 24.69
CA ARG A 763 32.51 4.25 23.83
C ARG A 763 33.25 3.74 22.61
N GLN A 764 34.06 4.59 21.98
CA GLN A 764 34.88 4.20 20.82
C GLN A 764 35.96 3.18 21.20
N LYS A 765 36.48 3.23 22.44
CA LYS A 765 37.45 2.27 22.96
C LYS A 765 36.81 0.92 23.32
N GLU A 766 35.58 0.91 23.81
CA GLU A 766 34.83 -0.34 24.05
C GLU A 766 34.48 -1.05 22.74
N MET A 767 34.11 -0.31 21.68
CA MET A 767 33.88 -0.89 20.35
C MET A 767 35.15 -1.47 19.72
N LEU A 768 36.32 -0.82 19.92
CA LEU A 768 37.61 -1.33 19.44
C LEU A 768 38.09 -2.58 20.20
N VAL A 769 37.76 -2.71 21.49
CA VAL A 769 38.06 -3.92 22.29
C VAL A 769 37.13 -5.08 21.90
N ALA A 770 35.87 -4.79 21.56
CA ALA A 770 34.94 -5.81 21.03
C ALA A 770 35.35 -6.30 19.63
N ALA A 771 35.87 -5.42 18.77
CA ALA A 771 36.38 -5.79 17.45
C ALA A 771 37.69 -6.58 17.47
N GLN A 772 38.44 -6.59 18.59
CA GLN A 772 39.64 -7.41 18.76
C GLN A 772 39.38 -8.80 19.38
N GLN A 773 38.12 -9.11 19.73
CA GLN A 773 37.70 -10.43 20.25
C GLN A 773 36.85 -11.24 19.25
N HIS A 774 36.71 -10.76 18.01
CA HIS A 774 36.09 -11.48 16.89
C HIS A 774 37.11 -11.84 15.82
#